data_AF-A0A8D8KWN6-F1
#
_entry.id   AF-A0A8D8KWN6-F1
#
_cell.length_a   1.000
_cell.length_b   1.000
_cell.length_c   1.000
_cell.angle_alpha   90.00
_cell.angle_beta   90.00
_cell.angle_gamma   90.00
#
_symmetry.space_group_name_H-M   'P 1'
#
loop_
_entity.id
_entity.type
_entity.pdbx_description
1 polymer ?
#
loop_
_entity_poly.entity_id
_entity_poly.type
_entity_poly.pdbx_seq_one_letter_code
_entity_poly.pdbx_strand_id
1 'polypeptide(L)'
;MMDTKQVTHSLIDVLNKEFYNPKSGKILNPGNGEESILKDAVQARLIEIDSVLIRDERKNEVMKCADAIEKGLVDDVRGVLTRPELTLDRAYQKGYILSNKKPISLTDALVRGFYDQSSGLLHIEGAPGVTLEQAIANQDISTSDLIVRDPKNRGVASLADAIKEGLVDPVSGTVVDSGSGLSMGMLDALERGIIVVAKRRCSLPDAVFRGLYDPKSGQFSSTTTPEKMSTERAIRRGMLDPESTIVNVAGKILPFELAVENGTVDVKRGTLVDEVGNKIDFREAFDRGLLVEVRKPISLSEAVLKGIYRESSGLFMDPKNGKKLTLAQAIAEKMIDPHSVQIKDPVTGYYKNLDLVDAIETDLINGQNSNVKHGNDKITLKHAFDIGLLYDKNAPISLQRAIHQGIYEDKSGKIVDPSSGRKITLHEATRKFVINPQLPCYFNERDEVMLNLFETCRAKLIDRREGVFKEPGSEVFIPLSEALNLGLIVDIESAGFGLYETLAMGFYDTKSGKILHPITNRKITLEEACVEDIVSGESSIVKNTVTGKYVRLPEAIEAKIVDPVEGRYVLPKGNKIDLQEARRKGLIVTNQKLLSIEKAIKLQLYRQDEGTFVEPTCGERLSLQEALDSGLLDFETTVYKDAVTGQDKPLRAAIAEQDIDVEKGKVLDRKSNRSHNFDVAFNKGLLVTVQKPITGKILEKRQSMDNLLGVSPIGKGPKEMSLRDALKYDTLSLDRSVLKHPERRVFVPLKVALQEGLISEESRATVDPKQSFFVFDGNQVVYVREPLSFDQAVESGLLDVSTGKFVYKSSTIGGGATDASDVVELLNLKDAIGQGYIDPESVLLKDGAKKKLLPLPEAFRKGLIDADKSNVLDTNTSKLTTLQAAVDSGLLVTPKRAICLLETLDYHLYNPERGLFEDPFHPNQYKTLDEGIRSGLIDPTTTMVRDLGNNSEIVPLSTAVGNGLIDSVSGLYNVEGEHAKIDLTKARDRGYLMLAEQRQAVVEKFALCEDHLSK
;
A
#
# COMPACT_ATOMS: atom_id res chain seq x y z
N MET A 1 7.88 30.48 63.67
CA MET A 1 7.35 30.13 62.33
C MET A 1 8.53 29.63 61.55
N MET A 2 8.52 28.35 61.14
CA MET A 2 9.63 27.77 60.39
C MET A 2 9.66 28.38 58.99
N ASP A 3 10.79 28.95 58.59
CA ASP A 3 11.06 29.33 57.21
C ASP A 3 11.04 28.07 56.33
N THR A 4 9.89 27.77 55.74
CA THR A 4 9.80 26.79 54.67
C THR A 4 10.46 27.39 53.44
N LYS A 5 11.65 26.89 53.08
CA LYS A 5 12.30 27.21 51.80
C LYS A 5 11.26 27.12 50.68
N GLN A 6 11.11 28.18 49.87
CA GLN A 6 10.31 28.13 48.65
C GLN A 6 10.87 27.02 47.75
N VAL A 7 10.13 25.92 47.63
CA VAL A 7 10.47 24.82 46.73
C VAL A 7 9.80 25.11 45.39
N THR A 8 10.60 25.29 44.35
CA THR A 8 10.11 25.39 42.98
C THR A 8 9.72 24.00 42.49
N HIS A 9 8.51 23.85 41.94
CA HIS A 9 8.03 22.58 41.38
C HIS A 9 8.06 22.65 39.85
N SER A 10 8.44 21.59 39.14
CA SER A 10 8.23 21.59 37.69
C SER A 10 6.72 21.53 37.41
N LEU A 11 6.26 22.03 36.26
CA LEU A 11 4.84 21.93 35.89
C LEU A 11 4.34 20.47 35.94
N ILE A 12 5.21 19.51 35.61
CA ILE A 12 4.91 18.08 35.74
C ILE A 12 4.72 17.65 37.20
N ASP A 13 5.54 18.17 38.12
CA ASP A 13 5.41 17.87 39.56
C ASP A 13 4.12 18.46 40.15
N VAL A 14 3.72 19.65 39.69
CA VAL A 14 2.45 20.29 40.05
C VAL A 14 1.27 19.43 39.61
N LEU A 15 1.31 18.89 38.38
CA LEU A 15 0.29 17.99 37.84
C LEU A 15 0.27 16.64 38.56
N ASN A 16 1.45 16.12 38.94
CA ASN A 16 1.58 14.85 39.68
C ASN A 16 1.07 14.92 41.12
N LYS A 17 1.26 16.07 41.78
CA LYS A 17 0.83 16.30 43.16
C LYS A 17 -0.60 16.83 43.27
N GLU A 18 -1.33 16.89 42.14
CA GLU A 18 -2.71 17.37 42.06
C GLU A 18 -2.88 18.82 42.55
N PHE A 19 -1.83 19.64 42.45
CA PHE A 19 -1.90 21.07 42.78
C PHE A 19 -2.59 21.90 41.68
N TYR A 20 -2.84 21.31 40.51
CA TYR A 20 -3.63 21.93 39.45
C TYR A 20 -5.11 21.57 39.58
N ASN A 21 -5.99 22.57 39.55
CA ASN A 21 -7.44 22.38 39.61
C ASN A 21 -8.03 22.29 38.19
N PRO A 22 -8.53 21.12 37.74
CA PRO A 22 -9.01 20.94 36.37
C PRO A 22 -10.27 21.73 36.03
N LYS A 23 -11.04 22.18 37.03
CA LYS A 23 -12.28 22.93 36.82
C LYS A 23 -12.03 24.42 36.62
N SER A 24 -11.07 24.99 37.35
CA SER A 24 -10.73 26.41 37.30
C SER A 24 -9.52 26.72 36.43
N GLY A 25 -8.69 25.72 36.10
CA GLY A 25 -7.43 25.89 35.37
C GLY A 25 -6.32 26.54 36.20
N LYS A 26 -6.55 26.75 37.50
CA LYS A 26 -5.62 27.42 38.42
C LYS A 26 -4.73 26.44 39.16
N ILE A 27 -3.63 26.95 39.69
CA ILE A 27 -2.61 26.18 40.40
C ILE A 27 -2.57 26.64 41.85
N LEU A 28 -2.73 25.69 42.75
CA LEU A 28 -2.68 25.87 44.19
C LEU A 28 -1.22 26.01 44.65
N ASN A 29 -0.91 27.09 45.35
CA ASN A 29 0.36 27.25 46.05
C ASN A 29 0.27 26.57 47.43
N PRO A 30 1.07 25.52 47.68
CA PRO A 30 1.02 24.78 48.95
C PRO A 30 1.54 25.58 50.15
N GLY A 31 2.27 26.69 49.95
CA GLY A 31 2.82 27.51 51.02
C GLY A 31 1.85 28.51 51.64
N ASN A 32 0.88 29.01 50.86
CA ASN A 32 -0.10 30.00 51.33
C ASN A 32 -1.56 29.58 51.10
N GLY A 33 -1.80 28.49 50.36
CA GLY A 33 -3.14 27.99 50.05
C GLY A 33 -3.89 28.79 48.98
N GLU A 34 -3.24 29.74 48.30
CA GLU A 34 -3.87 30.55 47.25
C GLU A 34 -3.79 29.87 45.88
N GLU A 35 -4.84 30.01 45.07
CA GLU A 35 -4.86 29.55 43.67
C GLU A 35 -4.45 30.69 42.73
N SER A 36 -3.41 30.49 41.92
CA SER A 36 -2.94 31.44 40.91
C SER A 36 -3.03 30.88 39.49
N ILE A 37 -3.01 31.77 38.50
CA ILE A 37 -3.01 31.42 37.08
C ILE A 37 -1.61 30.92 36.68
N LEU A 38 -1.50 30.07 35.65
CA LEU A 38 -0.20 29.52 35.22
C LEU A 38 0.83 30.62 34.95
N LYS A 39 0.43 31.72 34.29
CA LYS A 39 1.26 32.91 34.07
C LYS A 39 1.85 33.49 35.37
N ASP A 40 0.99 33.71 36.37
CA ASP A 40 1.40 34.30 37.65
C ASP A 40 2.26 33.33 38.46
N ALA A 41 1.97 32.03 38.38
CA ALA A 41 2.74 30.98 39.06
C ALA A 41 4.16 30.81 38.47
N VAL A 42 4.33 31.00 37.15
CA VAL A 42 5.64 31.01 36.49
C VAL A 42 6.41 32.30 36.87
N GLN A 43 5.75 33.46 36.86
CA GLN A 43 6.38 34.73 37.25
C GLN A 43 6.82 34.76 38.72
N ALA A 44 6.01 34.15 39.61
CA ALA A 44 6.32 34.01 41.03
C ALA A 44 7.39 32.94 41.33
N ARG A 45 7.97 32.29 40.29
CA ARG A 45 8.90 31.16 40.40
C ARG A 45 8.35 29.98 41.22
N LEU A 46 7.02 29.85 41.34
CA LEU A 46 6.39 28.68 41.94
C LEU A 46 6.57 27.45 41.03
N ILE A 47 6.56 27.69 39.72
CA ILE A 47 6.58 26.66 38.69
C ILE A 47 7.74 26.86 37.73
N GLU A 48 8.50 25.79 37.48
CA GLU A 48 9.52 25.71 36.44
C GLU A 48 8.93 25.05 35.18
N ILE A 49 9.07 25.72 34.03
CA ILE A 49 8.57 25.25 32.72
C ILE A 49 9.68 24.84 31.75
N ASP A 50 10.95 25.10 32.06
CA ASP A 50 12.10 24.84 31.18
C ASP A 50 12.34 23.35 30.93
N SER A 51 12.04 22.52 31.94
CA SER A 51 12.11 21.06 31.87
C SER A 51 10.88 20.41 31.23
N VAL A 52 9.98 21.20 30.63
CA VAL A 52 8.71 20.74 30.06
C VAL A 52 8.62 21.02 28.57
N LEU A 53 8.26 19.98 27.83
CA LEU A 53 8.04 20.02 26.39
C LEU A 53 6.55 19.81 26.10
N ILE A 54 6.05 20.47 25.07
CA ILE A 54 4.68 20.37 24.59
C ILE A 54 4.69 19.80 23.18
N ARG A 55 3.88 18.77 22.94
CA ARG A 55 3.69 18.15 21.62
C ARG A 55 2.50 18.77 20.90
N ASP A 56 2.73 19.27 19.68
CA ASP A 56 1.68 19.65 18.73
C ASP A 56 1.25 18.41 17.92
N GLU A 57 -0.01 18.01 18.05
CA GLU A 57 -0.57 16.83 17.36
C GLU A 57 -0.66 17.01 15.84
N ARG A 58 -0.97 18.23 15.37
CA ARG A 58 -1.21 18.48 13.94
C ARG A 58 0.08 18.49 13.14
N LYS A 59 1.14 19.06 13.70
CA LYS A 59 2.46 19.16 13.06
C LYS A 59 3.40 18.02 13.43
N ASN A 60 3.02 17.23 14.45
CA ASN A 60 3.86 16.19 15.03
C ASN A 60 5.22 16.73 15.50
N GLU A 61 5.23 17.96 16.01
CA GLU A 61 6.43 18.69 16.46
C GLU A 61 6.40 18.80 17.99
N VAL A 62 7.57 18.76 18.63
CA VAL A 62 7.72 18.92 20.08
C VAL A 62 8.54 20.18 20.34
N MET A 63 8.04 21.06 21.21
CA MET A 63 8.68 22.34 21.50
C MET A 63 8.71 22.63 23.00
N LYS A 64 9.50 23.63 23.41
CA LYS A 64 9.57 24.02 24.81
C LYS A 64 8.26 24.66 25.24
N CYS A 65 7.91 24.50 26.51
CA CYS A 65 6.68 25.06 27.07
C CYS A 65 6.63 26.60 26.91
N ALA A 66 7.77 27.29 26.96
CA ALA A 66 7.85 28.73 26.69
C ALA A 66 7.42 29.07 25.25
N ASP A 67 8.02 28.41 24.26
CA ASP A 67 7.67 28.58 22.84
C ASP A 67 6.21 28.19 22.56
N ALA A 68 5.69 27.20 23.27
CA ALA A 68 4.30 26.76 23.17
C ALA A 68 3.31 27.80 23.70
N ILE A 69 3.66 28.57 24.74
CA ILE A 69 2.85 29.69 25.23
C ILE A 69 2.87 30.82 24.19
N GLU A 70 4.04 31.17 23.64
CA GLU A 70 4.15 32.21 22.61
C GLU A 70 3.38 31.88 21.33
N LYS A 71 3.41 30.60 20.91
CA LYS A 71 2.66 30.10 19.75
C LYS A 71 1.17 29.83 20.05
N GLY A 72 0.73 30.06 21.29
CA GLY A 72 -0.65 29.88 21.74
C GLY A 72 -1.13 28.42 21.78
N LEU A 73 -0.21 27.45 21.87
CA LEU A 73 -0.48 26.02 22.08
C LEU A 73 -0.86 25.72 23.53
N VAL A 74 -0.29 26.46 24.48
CA VAL A 74 -0.68 26.46 25.90
C VAL A 74 -1.25 27.83 26.23
N ASP A 75 -2.49 27.87 26.70
CA ASP A 75 -3.12 29.08 27.23
C ASP A 75 -2.71 29.22 28.70
N ASP A 76 -1.81 30.17 28.96
CA ASP A 76 -1.26 30.47 30.28
C ASP A 76 -2.25 31.20 31.20
N VAL A 77 -3.39 31.69 30.67
CA VAL A 77 -4.45 32.36 31.42
C VAL A 77 -5.55 31.39 31.83
N ARG A 78 -6.04 30.58 30.89
CA ARG A 78 -7.03 29.54 31.14
C ARG A 78 -6.41 28.28 31.74
N GLY A 79 -5.09 28.12 31.67
CA GLY A 79 -4.38 26.95 32.15
C GLY A 79 -4.80 25.69 31.39
N VAL A 80 -4.93 25.76 30.07
CA VAL A 80 -5.34 24.65 29.19
C VAL A 80 -4.42 24.54 27.98
N LEU A 81 -4.24 23.33 27.47
CA LEU A 81 -3.73 23.11 26.11
C LEU A 81 -4.83 23.51 25.13
N THR A 82 -4.53 24.29 24.08
CA THR A 82 -5.55 24.78 23.14
C THR A 82 -5.76 23.84 21.95
N ARG A 83 -4.76 23.03 21.61
CA ARG A 83 -4.75 22.21 20.38
C ARG A 83 -4.10 20.84 20.65
N PRO A 84 -4.90 19.80 20.97
CA PRO A 84 -6.34 19.83 21.21
C PRO A 84 -6.73 20.52 22.53
N GLU A 85 -7.95 21.06 22.61
CA GLU A 85 -8.44 21.76 23.81
C GLU A 85 -8.58 20.79 24.98
N LEU A 86 -7.62 20.79 25.90
CA LEU A 86 -7.52 19.88 27.04
C LEU A 86 -7.03 20.62 28.28
N THR A 87 -7.55 20.26 29.45
CA THR A 87 -6.98 20.69 30.73
C THR A 87 -5.56 20.13 30.89
N LEU A 88 -4.66 20.83 31.59
CA LEU A 88 -3.24 20.46 31.64
C LEU A 88 -3.00 19.08 32.28
N ASP A 89 -3.84 18.67 33.23
CA ASP A 89 -3.85 17.31 33.79
C ASP A 89 -4.16 16.25 32.74
N ARG A 90 -5.19 16.48 31.90
CA ARG A 90 -5.57 15.59 30.80
C ARG A 90 -4.54 15.61 29.68
N ALA A 91 -3.96 16.77 29.39
CA ALA A 91 -2.89 16.91 28.42
C ALA A 91 -1.65 16.12 28.84
N TYR A 92 -1.29 16.17 30.12
CA TYR A 92 -0.22 15.34 30.69
C TYR A 92 -0.54 13.85 30.67
N GLN A 93 -1.76 13.45 31.07
CA GLN A 93 -2.19 12.06 31.03
C GLN A 93 -2.18 11.46 29.60
N LYS A 94 -2.53 12.27 28.60
CA LYS A 94 -2.52 11.88 27.18
C LYS A 94 -1.14 11.97 26.52
N GLY A 95 -0.12 12.46 27.24
CA GLY A 95 1.26 12.53 26.76
C GLY A 95 1.55 13.72 25.84
N TYR A 96 0.76 14.79 25.90
CA TYR A 96 1.07 16.05 25.22
C TYR A 96 2.09 16.88 26.00
N ILE A 97 2.18 16.68 27.31
CA ILE A 97 3.16 17.33 28.18
C ILE A 97 4.24 16.30 28.53
N LEU A 98 5.46 16.54 28.09
CA LEU A 98 6.61 15.64 28.19
C LEU A 98 7.70 16.27 29.06
N SER A 99 8.50 15.43 29.71
CA SER A 99 9.67 15.91 30.47
C SER A 99 10.91 15.96 29.59
N ASN A 100 11.73 17.00 29.73
CA ASN A 100 13.08 17.06 29.18
C ASN A 100 14.17 16.66 30.20
N LYS A 101 13.81 16.10 31.37
CA LYS A 101 14.79 15.62 32.34
C LYS A 101 15.42 14.32 31.82
N LYS A 102 16.75 14.32 31.64
CA LYS A 102 17.54 13.14 31.28
C LYS A 102 17.73 12.23 32.52
N PRO A 103 17.74 10.89 32.38
CA PRO A 103 17.60 10.10 31.14
C PRO A 103 16.16 10.04 30.62
N ILE A 104 15.98 10.11 29.29
CA ILE A 104 14.67 10.05 28.62
C ILE A 104 14.32 8.58 28.32
N SER A 105 13.03 8.21 28.34
CA SER A 105 12.63 6.85 27.92
C SER A 105 12.86 6.63 26.43
N LEU A 106 13.25 5.42 26.01
CA LEU A 106 13.38 5.08 24.58
C LEU A 106 12.06 5.33 23.83
N THR A 107 10.92 5.04 24.44
CA THR A 107 9.62 5.29 23.81
C THR A 107 9.35 6.77 23.60
N ASP A 108 9.81 7.62 24.52
CA ASP A 108 9.70 9.07 24.39
C ASP A 108 10.59 9.57 23.27
N ALA A 109 11.81 9.04 23.11
CA ALA A 109 12.69 9.37 22.00
C ALA A 109 12.08 9.01 20.63
N LEU A 110 11.50 7.81 20.52
CA LEU A 110 10.79 7.36 19.32
C LEU A 110 9.58 8.24 19.00
N VAL A 111 8.78 8.57 20.02
CA VAL A 111 7.57 9.40 19.87
C VAL A 111 7.91 10.85 19.50
N ARG A 112 9.05 11.36 19.96
CA ARG A 112 9.58 12.70 19.62
C ARG A 112 10.19 12.76 18.22
N GLY A 113 10.27 11.63 17.49
CA GLY A 113 10.87 11.58 16.16
C GLY A 113 12.39 11.71 16.19
N PHE A 114 13.03 11.43 17.33
CA PHE A 114 14.48 11.43 17.44
C PHE A 114 15.13 10.21 16.79
N TYR A 115 14.35 9.24 16.29
CA TYR A 115 14.89 8.06 15.61
C TYR A 115 14.62 8.13 14.11
N ASP A 116 15.68 8.02 13.32
CA ASP A 116 15.57 7.89 11.87
C ASP A 116 15.56 6.41 11.47
N GLN A 117 14.45 5.98 10.86
CA GLN A 117 14.25 4.59 10.44
C GLN A 117 15.17 4.17 9.30
N SER A 118 15.62 5.10 8.47
CA SER A 118 16.47 4.80 7.32
C SER A 118 17.93 4.56 7.70
N SER A 119 18.41 5.28 8.72
CA SER A 119 19.79 5.17 9.22
C SER A 119 19.93 4.34 10.49
N GLY A 120 18.84 4.10 11.24
CA GLY A 120 18.88 3.38 12.52
C GLY A 120 19.46 4.20 13.68
N LEU A 121 19.67 5.50 13.49
CA LEU A 121 20.34 6.40 14.44
C LEU A 121 19.36 7.28 15.21
N LEU A 122 19.77 7.66 16.43
CA LEU A 122 19.07 8.59 17.31
C LEU A 122 19.69 9.99 17.23
N HIS A 123 18.90 10.98 16.86
CA HIS A 123 19.24 12.40 16.79
C HIS A 123 18.66 13.14 18.00
N ILE A 124 19.43 13.21 19.09
CA ILE A 124 19.05 13.91 20.32
C ILE A 124 19.69 15.31 20.31
N GLU A 125 18.88 16.37 20.44
CA GLU A 125 19.31 17.76 20.66
C GLU A 125 20.28 18.37 19.61
N GLY A 126 20.17 17.99 18.33
CA GLY A 126 21.01 18.55 17.26
C GLY A 126 22.45 18.04 17.24
N ALA A 127 22.74 16.98 18.02
CA ALA A 127 23.99 16.22 17.93
C ALA A 127 24.00 15.34 16.65
N PRO A 128 25.20 14.94 16.15
CA PRO A 128 25.32 13.91 15.12
C PRO A 128 24.60 12.63 15.57
N GLY A 129 23.98 11.90 14.63
CA GLY A 129 23.20 10.70 14.94
C GLY A 129 24.03 9.66 15.71
N VAL A 130 23.51 9.21 16.85
CA VAL A 130 24.16 8.22 17.73
C VAL A 130 23.41 6.89 17.71
N THR A 131 24.11 5.79 17.91
CA THR A 131 23.48 4.47 18.08
C THR A 131 22.75 4.38 19.44
N LEU A 132 21.84 3.42 19.59
CA LEU A 132 21.17 3.18 20.87
C LEU A 132 22.18 2.82 21.97
N GLU A 133 23.23 2.07 21.63
CA GLU A 133 24.32 1.74 22.55
C GLU A 133 25.03 3.01 23.08
N GLN A 134 25.38 3.95 22.19
CA GLN A 134 25.99 5.22 22.59
C GLN A 134 25.03 6.12 23.39
N ALA A 135 23.75 6.16 23.02
CA ALA A 135 22.75 6.94 23.76
C ALA A 135 22.52 6.40 25.19
N ILE A 136 22.61 5.07 25.37
CA ILE A 136 22.58 4.42 26.69
C ILE A 136 23.86 4.76 27.48
N ALA A 137 25.03 4.66 26.85
CA ALA A 137 26.32 4.95 27.49
C ALA A 137 26.42 6.42 27.96
N ASN A 138 25.84 7.35 27.19
CA ASN A 138 25.79 8.77 27.50
C ASN A 138 24.74 9.14 28.58
N GLN A 139 23.96 8.17 29.08
CA GLN A 139 22.81 8.40 29.97
C GLN A 139 21.72 9.30 29.37
N ASP A 140 21.64 9.38 28.03
CA ASP A 140 20.56 10.09 27.37
C ASP A 140 19.26 9.25 27.37
N ILE A 141 19.38 7.92 27.37
CA ILE A 141 18.24 6.97 27.37
C ILE A 141 18.22 6.08 28.63
N SER A 142 17.03 5.95 29.23
CA SER A 142 16.75 5.06 30.36
C SER A 142 16.67 3.60 29.92
N THR A 143 17.42 2.71 30.59
CA THR A 143 17.39 1.27 30.34
C THR A 143 16.50 0.48 31.30
N SER A 144 16.06 1.11 32.39
CA SER A 144 15.22 0.49 33.42
C SER A 144 13.74 0.41 33.04
N ASP A 145 13.33 1.08 31.97
CA ASP A 145 11.93 1.17 31.58
C ASP A 145 11.46 -0.16 30.97
N LEU A 146 10.30 -0.64 31.44
CA LEU A 146 9.64 -1.85 30.91
C LEU A 146 8.95 -1.53 29.57
N ILE A 147 9.71 -1.60 28.48
CA ILE A 147 9.26 -1.12 27.17
C ILE A 147 9.15 -2.21 26.10
N VAL A 148 9.88 -3.32 26.21
CA VAL A 148 9.89 -4.36 25.18
C VAL A 148 9.02 -5.51 25.60
N ARG A 149 8.08 -5.88 24.74
CA ARG A 149 7.21 -7.02 24.95
C ARG A 149 7.80 -8.24 24.26
N ASP A 150 7.90 -9.34 25.01
CA ASP A 150 8.15 -10.65 24.42
C ASP A 150 6.82 -11.34 24.03
N PRO A 151 6.53 -11.58 22.74
CA PRO A 151 5.35 -12.31 22.30
C PRO A 151 5.31 -13.78 22.75
N LYS A 152 6.45 -14.43 23.02
CA LYS A 152 6.53 -15.82 23.52
C LYS A 152 6.20 -15.92 25.01
N ASN A 153 6.87 -15.14 25.85
CA ASN A 153 6.66 -15.17 27.31
C ASN A 153 5.50 -14.27 27.78
N ARG A 154 4.97 -13.41 26.89
CA ARG A 154 3.84 -12.48 27.12
C ARG A 154 4.04 -11.54 28.32
N GLY A 155 5.29 -11.28 28.69
CA GLY A 155 5.71 -10.29 29.67
C GLY A 155 6.23 -9.02 29.00
N VAL A 156 6.31 -7.94 29.78
CA VAL A 156 7.05 -6.72 29.38
C VAL A 156 8.40 -6.79 30.10
N ALA A 157 9.49 -6.66 29.35
CA ALA A 157 10.86 -6.68 29.81
C ALA A 157 11.43 -5.26 29.80
N SER A 158 12.43 -5.02 30.66
CA SER A 158 13.17 -3.75 30.64
C SER A 158 13.99 -3.66 29.35
N LEU A 159 14.34 -2.45 28.92
CA LEU A 159 15.26 -2.30 27.77
C LEU A 159 16.57 -3.06 28.01
N ALA A 160 17.10 -3.03 29.24
CA ALA A 160 18.29 -3.79 29.62
C ALA A 160 18.13 -5.30 29.46
N ASP A 161 17.00 -5.85 29.92
CA ASP A 161 16.72 -7.29 29.82
C ASP A 161 16.48 -7.70 28.36
N ALA A 162 15.78 -6.86 27.59
CA ALA A 162 15.52 -7.12 26.18
C ALA A 162 16.77 -7.12 25.31
N ILE A 163 17.75 -6.26 25.61
CA ILE A 163 19.07 -6.29 24.97
C ILE A 163 19.80 -7.59 25.34
N LYS A 164 19.75 -7.98 26.62
CA LYS A 164 20.40 -9.21 27.10
C LYS A 164 19.79 -10.49 26.51
N GLU A 165 18.48 -10.49 26.29
CA GLU A 165 17.74 -11.59 25.67
C GLU A 165 17.83 -11.60 24.13
N GLY A 166 18.47 -10.59 23.52
CA GLY A 166 18.61 -10.47 22.07
C GLY A 166 17.32 -10.06 21.34
N LEU A 167 16.33 -9.52 22.06
CA LEU A 167 15.10 -8.99 21.48
C LEU A 167 15.31 -7.61 20.85
N VAL A 168 16.29 -6.84 21.35
CA VAL A 168 16.69 -5.55 20.80
C VAL A 168 18.19 -5.56 20.54
N ASP A 169 18.59 -5.24 19.32
CA ASP A 169 19.99 -5.01 18.98
C ASP A 169 20.31 -3.51 19.11
N PRO A 170 21.12 -3.12 20.11
CA PRO A 170 21.45 -1.72 20.37
C PRO A 170 22.41 -1.10 19.34
N VAL A 171 23.06 -1.91 18.49
CA VAL A 171 23.99 -1.44 17.46
C VAL A 171 23.25 -1.16 16.17
N SER A 172 22.46 -2.13 15.69
CA SER A 172 21.68 -1.98 14.45
C SER A 172 20.37 -1.21 14.65
N GLY A 173 19.93 -1.01 15.89
CA GLY A 173 18.65 -0.37 16.19
C GLY A 173 17.44 -1.21 15.78
N THR A 174 17.61 -2.52 15.65
CA THR A 174 16.53 -3.43 15.25
C THR A 174 15.93 -4.18 16.43
N VAL A 175 14.66 -4.54 16.30
CA VAL A 175 13.91 -5.35 17.26
C VAL A 175 13.54 -6.66 16.59
N VAL A 176 13.73 -7.77 17.28
CA VAL A 176 13.37 -9.10 16.79
C VAL A 176 12.06 -9.52 17.44
N ASP A 177 11.07 -9.83 16.61
CA ASP A 177 9.86 -10.48 17.09
C ASP A 177 10.18 -11.95 17.43
N SER A 178 10.19 -12.28 18.72
CA SER A 178 10.49 -13.64 19.17
C SER A 178 9.49 -14.69 18.66
N GLY A 179 8.27 -14.28 18.28
CA GLY A 179 7.20 -15.15 17.80
C GLY A 179 7.34 -15.51 16.33
N SER A 180 7.66 -14.54 15.47
CA SER A 180 7.81 -14.74 14.02
C SER A 180 9.27 -14.91 13.58
N GLY A 181 10.24 -14.51 14.40
CA GLY A 181 11.67 -14.50 14.07
C GLY A 181 12.10 -13.35 13.16
N LEU A 182 11.19 -12.43 12.82
CA LEU A 182 11.46 -11.29 11.94
C LEU A 182 12.13 -10.15 12.70
N SER A 183 13.21 -9.60 12.14
CA SER A 183 13.82 -8.34 12.58
C SER A 183 13.15 -7.15 11.89
N MET A 184 12.93 -6.08 12.64
CA MET A 184 12.28 -4.86 12.16
C MET A 184 12.85 -3.62 12.83
N GLY A 185 12.62 -2.43 12.26
CA GLY A 185 13.03 -1.17 12.88
C GLY A 185 12.20 -0.85 14.13
N MET A 186 12.74 -0.02 15.03
CA MET A 186 12.05 0.33 16.30
C MET A 186 10.66 0.97 16.10
N LEU A 187 10.46 1.76 15.03
CA LEU A 187 9.15 2.36 14.74
C LEU A 187 8.12 1.32 14.28
N ASP A 188 8.52 0.36 13.45
CA ASP A 188 7.64 -0.76 13.08
C ASP A 188 7.32 -1.64 14.31
N ALA A 189 8.31 -1.84 15.20
CA ALA A 189 8.12 -2.55 16.46
C ALA A 189 7.15 -1.80 17.40
N LEU A 190 7.17 -0.48 17.40
CA LEU A 190 6.22 0.37 18.13
C LEU A 190 4.79 0.22 17.59
N GLU A 191 4.62 0.22 16.27
CA GLU A 191 3.31 0.06 15.61
C GLU A 191 2.73 -1.35 15.80
N ARG A 192 3.58 -2.39 15.74
CA ARG A 192 3.19 -3.78 16.01
C ARG A 192 2.94 -4.06 17.49
N GLY A 193 3.25 -3.10 18.38
CA GLY A 193 3.05 -3.20 19.82
C GLY A 193 4.06 -4.12 20.52
N ILE A 194 5.23 -4.32 19.91
CA ILE A 194 6.39 -4.97 20.53
C ILE A 194 7.10 -3.97 21.44
N ILE A 195 7.31 -2.73 20.98
CA ILE A 195 7.69 -1.63 21.86
C ILE A 195 6.40 -0.96 22.37
N VAL A 196 6.26 -0.81 23.69
CA VAL A 196 5.05 -0.27 24.30
C VAL A 196 5.34 1.08 24.95
N VAL A 197 4.67 2.13 24.48
CA VAL A 197 4.74 3.47 25.11
C VAL A 197 4.19 3.41 26.54
N ALA A 198 4.97 3.90 27.51
CA ALA A 198 4.56 4.05 28.90
C ALA A 198 3.46 5.12 29.05
N LYS A 199 2.20 4.75 28.81
CA LYS A 199 1.04 5.60 29.10
C LYS A 199 0.60 5.37 30.54
N ARG A 200 0.48 6.45 31.33
CA ARG A 200 0.01 6.40 32.73
C ARG A 200 -1.44 5.95 32.87
N ARG A 201 -2.28 6.26 31.87
CA ARG A 201 -3.65 5.73 31.70
C ARG A 201 -3.83 5.21 30.29
N CYS A 202 -4.32 3.99 30.13
CA CYS A 202 -4.68 3.40 28.84
C CYS A 202 -6.16 3.05 28.81
N SER A 203 -6.82 3.25 27.67
CA SER A 203 -8.20 2.78 27.53
C SER A 203 -8.22 1.25 27.64
N LEU A 204 -9.32 0.68 28.15
CA LEU A 204 -9.46 -0.78 28.24
C LEU A 204 -9.17 -1.48 26.89
N PRO A 205 -9.72 -1.01 25.74
CA PRO A 205 -9.39 -1.59 24.44
C PRO A 205 -7.91 -1.43 24.09
N ASP A 206 -7.29 -0.26 24.35
CA ASP A 206 -5.85 -0.07 24.11
C ASP A 206 -5.01 -1.10 24.84
N ALA A 207 -5.32 -1.34 26.12
CA ALA A 207 -4.57 -2.28 26.93
C ALA A 207 -4.72 -3.73 26.43
N VAL A 208 -5.94 -4.12 26.02
CA VAL A 208 -6.21 -5.45 25.46
C VAL A 208 -5.49 -5.65 24.13
N PHE A 209 -5.52 -4.65 23.25
CA PHE A 209 -4.97 -4.78 21.90
C PHE A 209 -3.46 -4.54 21.81
N ARG A 210 -2.89 -3.71 22.69
CA ARG A 210 -1.44 -3.69 22.97
C ARG A 210 -0.99 -4.96 23.69
N GLY A 211 -1.95 -5.84 24.06
CA GLY A 211 -1.83 -7.10 24.75
C GLY A 211 -1.06 -7.05 26.06
N LEU A 212 -1.29 -5.96 26.79
CA LEU A 212 -1.07 -5.89 28.23
C LEU A 212 -2.06 -6.82 28.96
N TYR A 213 -3.16 -7.19 28.31
CA TYR A 213 -4.10 -8.19 28.78
C TYR A 213 -3.64 -9.61 28.45
N ASP A 214 -3.66 -10.51 29.44
CA ASP A 214 -3.49 -11.94 29.25
C ASP A 214 -4.86 -12.66 29.23
N PRO A 215 -5.32 -13.18 28.08
CA PRO A 215 -6.60 -13.86 27.95
C PRO A 215 -6.77 -15.08 28.85
N LYS A 216 -5.67 -15.76 29.22
CA LYS A 216 -5.75 -16.99 30.03
C LYS A 216 -6.01 -16.69 31.51
N SER A 217 -5.39 -15.62 32.03
CA SER A 217 -5.48 -15.25 33.44
C SER A 217 -6.48 -14.13 33.72
N GLY A 218 -6.89 -13.38 32.70
CA GLY A 218 -7.75 -12.21 32.84
C GLY A 218 -7.06 -11.00 33.48
N GLN A 219 -5.74 -11.03 33.59
CA GLN A 219 -4.94 -10.01 34.27
C GLN A 219 -4.24 -9.09 33.27
N PHE A 220 -3.97 -7.87 33.72
CA PHE A 220 -3.22 -6.86 33.00
C PHE A 220 -1.79 -6.77 33.55
N SER A 221 -0.80 -6.68 32.67
CA SER A 221 0.56 -6.27 33.00
C SER A 221 0.66 -4.74 32.99
N SER A 222 1.40 -4.19 33.96
CA SER A 222 1.76 -2.78 33.94
C SER A 222 2.92 -2.54 32.99
N THR A 223 2.93 -1.40 32.30
CA THR A 223 4.10 -0.91 31.53
C THR A 223 5.15 -0.26 32.44
N THR A 224 4.85 -0.10 33.73
CA THR A 224 5.71 0.58 34.71
C THR A 224 6.17 -0.37 35.80
N THR A 225 5.44 -1.47 36.03
CA THR A 225 5.80 -2.50 37.02
C THR A 225 5.67 -3.90 36.42
N PRO A 226 6.49 -4.86 36.83
CA PRO A 226 6.34 -6.25 36.37
C PRO A 226 5.13 -6.97 37.01
N GLU A 227 4.37 -6.29 37.89
CA GLU A 227 3.22 -6.86 38.60
C GLU A 227 2.05 -7.07 37.63
N LYS A 228 1.54 -8.32 37.58
CA LYS A 228 0.24 -8.62 36.95
C LYS A 228 -0.88 -8.34 37.93
N MET A 229 -1.96 -7.77 37.45
CA MET A 229 -3.07 -7.35 38.30
C MET A 229 -4.43 -7.54 37.61
N SER A 230 -5.47 -7.85 38.39
CA SER A 230 -6.85 -7.94 37.90
C SER A 230 -7.32 -6.62 37.29
N THR A 231 -8.30 -6.67 36.39
CA THR A 231 -8.92 -5.48 35.79
C THR A 231 -9.42 -4.49 36.86
N GLU A 232 -10.06 -4.99 37.91
CA GLU A 232 -10.55 -4.15 39.02
C GLU A 232 -9.44 -3.32 39.67
N ARG A 233 -8.33 -3.97 40.04
CA ARG A 233 -7.16 -3.30 40.64
C ARG A 233 -6.51 -2.32 39.66
N ALA A 234 -6.47 -2.64 38.37
CA ALA A 234 -5.90 -1.78 37.34
C ALA A 234 -6.74 -0.51 37.11
N ILE A 235 -8.07 -0.62 37.12
CA ILE A 235 -8.98 0.53 37.07
C ILE A 235 -8.83 1.39 38.33
N ARG A 236 -8.82 0.77 39.53
CA ARG A 236 -8.65 1.50 40.81
C ARG A 236 -7.33 2.25 40.92
N ARG A 237 -6.23 1.70 40.37
CA ARG A 237 -4.94 2.39 40.29
C ARG A 237 -4.90 3.48 39.21
N GLY A 238 -5.99 3.68 38.46
CA GLY A 238 -6.08 4.64 37.37
C GLY A 238 -5.26 4.23 36.14
N MET A 239 -4.78 2.99 36.05
CA MET A 239 -4.01 2.51 34.90
C MET A 239 -4.92 2.23 33.69
N LEU A 240 -6.13 1.76 33.93
CA LEU A 240 -7.14 1.48 32.90
C LEU A 240 -8.30 2.46 32.99
N ASP A 241 -8.70 2.99 31.84
CA ASP A 241 -9.90 3.79 31.67
C ASP A 241 -10.96 2.99 30.91
N PRO A 242 -12.05 2.57 31.57
CA PRO A 242 -13.15 1.87 30.93
C PRO A 242 -14.21 2.82 30.32
N GLU A 243 -14.15 4.14 30.55
CA GLU A 243 -15.22 5.08 30.19
C GLU A 243 -15.54 5.12 28.68
N SER A 244 -14.56 4.75 27.84
CA SER A 244 -14.71 4.66 26.38
C SER A 244 -15.23 3.31 25.90
N THR A 245 -15.67 2.41 26.79
CA THR A 245 -16.12 1.06 26.43
C THR A 245 -17.58 0.87 26.77
N ILE A 246 -18.35 0.38 25.79
CA ILE A 246 -19.72 -0.07 26.00
C ILE A 246 -19.81 -1.59 25.81
N VAL A 247 -20.78 -2.18 26.50
CA VAL A 247 -21.10 -3.61 26.47
C VAL A 247 -22.39 -3.76 25.67
N ASN A 248 -22.36 -4.57 24.61
CA ASN A 248 -23.53 -4.92 23.80
C ASN A 248 -23.79 -6.42 23.90
N VAL A 249 -24.85 -6.81 24.63
CA VAL A 249 -25.26 -8.22 24.78
C VAL A 249 -26.76 -8.31 24.53
N ALA A 250 -27.20 -9.15 23.59
CA ALA A 250 -28.61 -9.32 23.20
C ALA A 250 -29.29 -8.01 22.79
N GLY A 251 -28.55 -7.12 22.11
CA GLY A 251 -29.03 -5.78 21.73
C GLY A 251 -29.24 -4.81 22.90
N LYS A 252 -28.84 -5.20 24.12
CA LYS A 252 -28.80 -4.30 25.28
C LYS A 252 -27.42 -3.68 25.37
N ILE A 253 -27.38 -2.38 25.14
CA ILE A 253 -26.17 -1.58 25.26
C ILE A 253 -26.11 -0.98 26.65
N LEU A 254 -24.99 -1.20 27.33
CA LEU A 254 -24.72 -0.72 28.68
C LEU A 254 -23.31 -0.10 28.75
N PRO A 255 -23.12 1.00 29.48
CA PRO A 255 -21.80 1.44 29.91
C PRO A 255 -21.05 0.33 30.65
N PHE A 256 -19.72 0.31 30.53
CA PHE A 256 -18.90 -0.71 31.16
C PHE A 256 -19.14 -0.82 32.67
N GLU A 257 -19.21 0.31 33.39
CA GLU A 257 -19.43 0.33 34.84
C GLU A 257 -20.76 -0.31 35.26
N LEU A 258 -21.86 0.02 34.56
CA LEU A 258 -23.18 -0.57 34.82
C LEU A 258 -23.21 -2.07 34.48
N ALA A 259 -22.44 -2.51 33.48
CA ALA A 259 -22.32 -3.92 33.15
C ALA A 259 -21.54 -4.73 34.21
N VAL A 260 -20.61 -4.07 34.93
CA VAL A 260 -19.94 -4.67 36.10
C VAL A 260 -20.91 -4.82 37.27
N GLU A 261 -21.70 -3.79 37.56
CA GLU A 261 -22.72 -3.83 38.62
C GLU A 261 -23.78 -4.91 38.37
N ASN A 262 -24.19 -5.07 37.11
CA ASN A 262 -25.17 -6.08 36.70
C ASN A 262 -24.59 -7.50 36.60
N GLY A 263 -23.28 -7.68 36.82
CA GLY A 263 -22.61 -8.98 36.75
C GLY A 263 -22.41 -9.54 35.34
N THR A 264 -22.71 -8.77 34.29
CA THR A 264 -22.39 -9.13 32.90
C THR A 264 -20.88 -9.14 32.67
N VAL A 265 -20.16 -8.25 33.33
CA VAL A 265 -18.69 -8.15 33.28
C VAL A 265 -18.08 -8.49 34.64
N ASP A 266 -17.23 -9.50 34.67
CA ASP A 266 -16.45 -9.90 35.85
C ASP A 266 -15.04 -9.29 35.76
N VAL A 267 -14.84 -8.15 36.41
CA VAL A 267 -13.54 -7.43 36.47
C VAL A 267 -12.48 -8.12 37.33
N LYS A 268 -12.85 -9.12 38.13
CA LYS A 268 -11.89 -9.90 38.93
C LYS A 268 -11.25 -10.98 38.07
N ARG A 269 -12.06 -11.63 37.24
CA ARG A 269 -11.63 -12.70 36.33
C ARG A 269 -11.30 -12.20 34.93
N GLY A 270 -11.60 -10.95 34.60
CA GLY A 270 -11.36 -10.37 33.27
C GLY A 270 -12.28 -10.95 32.18
N THR A 271 -13.47 -11.41 32.55
CA THR A 271 -14.38 -12.12 31.62
C THR A 271 -15.72 -11.40 31.47
N LEU A 272 -16.34 -11.54 30.31
CA LEU A 272 -17.70 -11.11 30.01
C LEU A 272 -18.60 -12.34 29.81
N VAL A 273 -19.87 -12.25 30.21
CA VAL A 273 -20.87 -13.30 30.00
C VAL A 273 -21.63 -13.02 28.70
N ASP A 274 -21.61 -13.97 27.76
CA ASP A 274 -22.33 -13.86 26.49
C ASP A 274 -23.85 -14.13 26.64
N GLU A 275 -24.60 -14.02 25.55
CA GLU A 275 -26.05 -14.25 25.52
C GLU A 275 -26.46 -15.66 25.96
N VAL A 276 -25.57 -16.64 25.79
CA VAL A 276 -25.78 -18.06 26.09
C VAL A 276 -25.33 -18.39 27.52
N GLY A 277 -24.72 -17.44 28.23
CA GLY A 277 -24.19 -17.62 29.58
C GLY A 277 -22.73 -18.10 29.63
N ASN A 278 -22.04 -18.19 28.50
CA ASN A 278 -20.63 -18.56 28.47
C ASN A 278 -19.75 -17.40 28.91
N LYS A 279 -18.68 -17.72 29.65
CA LYS A 279 -17.67 -16.74 30.04
C LYS A 279 -16.61 -16.65 28.96
N ILE A 280 -16.47 -15.49 28.37
CA ILE A 280 -15.49 -15.17 27.34
C ILE A 280 -14.53 -14.10 27.85
N ASP A 281 -13.29 -14.11 27.37
CA ASP A 281 -12.28 -13.14 27.78
C ASP A 281 -12.46 -11.79 27.05
N PHE A 282 -11.88 -10.70 27.55
CA PHE A 282 -12.06 -9.39 26.92
C PHE A 282 -11.57 -9.28 25.48
N ARG A 283 -10.50 -9.98 25.10
CA ARG A 283 -10.02 -9.95 23.72
C ARG A 283 -11.06 -10.58 22.81
N GLU A 284 -11.57 -11.75 23.19
CA GLU A 284 -12.66 -12.39 22.46
C GLU A 284 -13.94 -11.54 22.47
N ALA A 285 -14.26 -10.87 23.57
CA ALA A 285 -15.44 -10.00 23.65
C ALA A 285 -15.35 -8.79 22.72
N PHE A 286 -14.17 -8.16 22.57
CA PHE A 286 -13.95 -7.13 21.54
C PHE A 286 -14.02 -7.72 20.13
N ASP A 287 -13.44 -8.90 19.92
CA ASP A 287 -13.45 -9.58 18.62
C ASP A 287 -14.88 -10.02 18.21
N ARG A 288 -15.78 -10.28 19.16
CA ARG A 288 -17.20 -10.58 18.92
C ARG A 288 -18.08 -9.32 18.83
N GLY A 289 -17.52 -8.13 19.02
CA GLY A 289 -18.29 -6.87 19.09
C GLY A 289 -19.20 -6.75 20.32
N LEU A 290 -18.98 -7.58 21.35
CA LEU A 290 -19.69 -7.51 22.63
C LEU A 290 -19.12 -6.40 23.52
N LEU A 291 -17.82 -6.13 23.39
CA LEU A 291 -17.19 -4.90 23.86
C LEU A 291 -16.92 -3.99 22.66
N VAL A 292 -17.34 -2.74 22.74
CA VAL A 292 -17.15 -1.77 21.65
C VAL A 292 -16.51 -0.49 22.20
N GLU A 293 -15.42 -0.05 21.58
CA GLU A 293 -14.79 1.22 21.89
C GLU A 293 -15.59 2.37 21.28
N VAL A 294 -15.83 3.42 22.04
CA VAL A 294 -16.54 4.64 21.61
C VAL A 294 -15.65 5.84 21.89
N ARG A 295 -15.30 6.59 20.85
CA ARG A 295 -14.47 7.80 20.96
C ARG A 295 -15.36 9.03 20.78
N LYS A 296 -15.24 9.99 21.68
CA LYS A 296 -15.93 11.28 21.57
C LYS A 296 -15.02 12.30 20.88
N PRO A 297 -15.54 13.15 19.99
CA PRO A 297 -16.93 13.19 19.50
C PRO A 297 -17.23 12.04 18.53
N ILE A 298 -18.43 11.48 18.61
CA ILE A 298 -18.91 10.33 17.82
C ILE A 298 -19.62 10.87 16.58
N SER A 299 -19.38 10.29 15.39
CA SER A 299 -20.15 10.69 14.21
C SER A 299 -21.60 10.16 14.26
N LEU A 300 -22.51 10.78 13.53
CA LEU A 300 -23.91 10.39 13.58
C LEU A 300 -24.12 8.96 13.03
N SER A 301 -23.39 8.58 11.99
CA SER A 301 -23.46 7.21 11.44
C SER A 301 -22.86 6.18 12.41
N GLU A 302 -21.75 6.50 13.06
CA GLU A 302 -21.12 5.64 14.05
C GLU A 302 -22.04 5.41 15.25
N ALA A 303 -22.75 6.43 15.72
CA ALA A 303 -23.73 6.31 16.80
C ALA A 303 -24.89 5.37 16.44
N VAL A 304 -25.33 5.35 15.18
CA VAL A 304 -26.35 4.41 14.68
C VAL A 304 -25.78 2.99 14.59
N LEU A 305 -24.59 2.82 14.02
CA LEU A 305 -23.96 1.51 13.82
C LEU A 305 -23.56 0.83 15.14
N LYS A 306 -23.09 1.59 16.13
CA LYS A 306 -22.75 1.09 17.47
C LYS A 306 -23.96 0.95 18.39
N GLY A 307 -25.17 1.25 17.91
CA GLY A 307 -26.44 1.18 18.63
C GLY A 307 -26.59 2.17 19.78
N ILE A 308 -25.72 3.19 19.85
CA ILE A 308 -25.78 4.27 20.83
C ILE A 308 -27.06 5.09 20.63
N TYR A 309 -27.49 5.23 19.38
CA TYR A 309 -28.79 5.75 19.00
C TYR A 309 -29.87 4.67 19.09
N ARG A 310 -30.93 4.94 19.87
CA ARG A 310 -32.09 4.05 19.97
C ARG A 310 -33.24 4.55 19.09
N GLU A 311 -33.53 3.82 18.01
CA GLU A 311 -34.57 4.15 17.03
C GLU A 311 -35.97 4.32 17.65
N SER A 312 -36.34 3.48 18.61
CA SER A 312 -37.67 3.52 19.23
C SER A 312 -37.96 4.80 20.02
N SER A 313 -36.92 5.50 20.48
CA SER A 313 -37.05 6.72 21.30
C SER A 313 -36.43 7.96 20.67
N GLY A 314 -35.58 7.80 19.65
CA GLY A 314 -34.87 8.92 19.04
C GLY A 314 -33.78 9.55 19.93
N LEU A 315 -33.34 8.83 20.96
CA LEU A 315 -32.41 9.31 22.00
C LEU A 315 -31.05 8.63 21.88
N PHE A 316 -30.00 9.33 22.31
CA PHE A 316 -28.63 8.87 22.37
C PHE A 316 -28.25 8.48 23.79
N MET A 317 -27.52 7.38 23.97
CA MET A 317 -26.97 7.01 25.26
C MET A 317 -25.58 7.60 25.45
N ASP A 318 -25.32 8.29 26.56
CA ASP A 318 -23.96 8.66 26.94
C ASP A 318 -23.16 7.39 27.33
N PRO A 319 -22.07 7.05 26.63
CA PRO A 319 -21.25 5.87 26.93
C PRO A 319 -20.68 5.85 28.35
N LYS A 320 -20.52 7.02 28.99
CA LYS A 320 -19.88 7.15 30.30
C LYS A 320 -20.81 6.73 31.44
N ASN A 321 -22.04 7.24 31.44
CA ASN A 321 -22.96 7.15 32.59
C ASN A 321 -24.32 6.52 32.22
N GLY A 322 -24.55 6.21 30.94
CA GLY A 322 -25.79 5.61 30.45
C GLY A 322 -26.98 6.56 30.38
N LYS A 323 -26.79 7.88 30.61
CA LYS A 323 -27.85 8.88 30.50
C LYS A 323 -28.36 8.94 29.06
N LYS A 324 -29.67 9.10 28.93
CA LYS A 324 -30.33 9.28 27.64
C LYS A 324 -30.43 10.76 27.33
N LEU A 325 -29.82 11.17 26.23
CA LEU A 325 -29.71 12.55 25.78
C LEU A 325 -30.46 12.72 24.45
N THR A 326 -31.05 13.89 24.26
CA THR A 326 -31.60 14.29 22.96
C THR A 326 -30.46 14.69 22.01
N LEU A 327 -30.71 14.79 20.70
CA LEU A 327 -29.68 15.19 19.74
C LEU A 327 -29.07 16.56 20.11
N ALA A 328 -29.92 17.52 20.47
CA ALA A 328 -29.48 18.86 20.88
C ALA A 328 -28.59 18.82 22.14
N GLN A 329 -28.94 18.00 23.13
CA GLN A 329 -28.14 17.82 24.34
C GLN A 329 -26.82 17.10 24.05
N ALA A 330 -26.85 16.06 23.21
CA ALA A 330 -25.66 15.32 22.82
C ALA A 330 -24.64 16.18 22.07
N ILE A 331 -25.10 17.11 21.23
CA ILE A 331 -24.25 18.12 20.57
C ILE A 331 -23.68 19.11 21.60
N ALA A 332 -24.52 19.64 22.50
CA ALA A 332 -24.07 20.57 23.54
C ALA A 332 -23.02 19.96 24.49
N GLU A 333 -23.16 18.67 24.81
CA GLU A 333 -22.19 17.91 25.62
C GLU A 333 -20.97 17.41 24.82
N LYS A 334 -20.83 17.81 23.54
CA LYS A 334 -19.76 17.39 22.61
C LYS A 334 -19.65 15.87 22.45
N MET A 335 -20.77 15.16 22.57
CA MET A 335 -20.85 13.71 22.37
C MET A 335 -20.96 13.35 20.89
N ILE A 336 -21.71 14.13 20.10
CA ILE A 336 -21.87 13.96 18.65
C ILE A 336 -21.08 15.04 17.90
N ASP A 337 -20.42 14.69 16.79
CA ASP A 337 -19.77 15.65 15.88
C ASP A 337 -20.80 16.37 14.99
N PRO A 338 -20.98 17.70 15.17
CA PRO A 338 -21.96 18.49 14.41
C PRO A 338 -21.69 18.58 12.90
N HIS A 339 -20.43 18.40 12.47
CA HIS A 339 -20.00 18.71 11.10
C HIS A 339 -19.71 17.46 10.26
N SER A 340 -20.07 16.28 10.74
CA SER A 340 -19.76 14.99 10.09
C SER A 340 -20.69 14.66 8.92
N VAL A 341 -21.90 15.23 8.91
CA VAL A 341 -22.99 14.81 8.03
C VAL A 341 -23.13 15.71 6.80
N GLN A 342 -23.54 15.10 5.70
CA GLN A 342 -23.94 15.73 4.45
C GLN A 342 -25.37 15.32 4.12
N ILE A 343 -26.12 16.19 3.46
CA ILE A 343 -27.48 15.92 2.99
C ILE A 343 -27.52 15.92 1.47
N LYS A 344 -28.24 14.97 0.89
CA LYS A 344 -28.49 14.89 -0.55
C LYS A 344 -29.50 15.96 -0.97
N ASP A 345 -29.11 16.79 -1.92
CA ASP A 345 -30.02 17.76 -2.53
C ASP A 345 -30.98 17.02 -3.48
N PRO A 346 -32.31 17.10 -3.28
CA PRO A 346 -33.27 16.37 -4.09
C PRO A 346 -33.35 16.86 -5.55
N VAL A 347 -32.90 18.09 -5.84
CA VAL A 347 -32.94 18.66 -7.20
C VAL A 347 -31.69 18.30 -7.97
N THR A 348 -30.52 18.40 -7.33
CA THR A 348 -29.23 18.22 -8.00
C THR A 348 -28.63 16.83 -7.81
N GLY A 349 -29.11 16.06 -6.83
CA GLY A 349 -28.59 14.73 -6.48
C GLY A 349 -27.24 14.74 -5.77
N TYR A 350 -26.58 15.91 -5.63
CA TYR A 350 -25.29 16.05 -4.95
C TYR A 350 -25.45 16.19 -3.44
N TYR A 351 -24.42 15.77 -2.70
CA TYR A 351 -24.35 15.93 -1.26
C TYR A 351 -23.78 17.31 -0.89
N LYS A 352 -24.47 18.01 0.02
CA LYS A 352 -24.05 19.29 0.60
C LYS A 352 -23.72 19.08 2.07
N ASN A 353 -22.67 19.73 2.56
CA ASN A 353 -22.33 19.70 3.99
C ASN A 353 -23.51 20.24 4.80
N LEU A 354 -23.90 19.49 5.84
CA LEU A 354 -24.97 19.85 6.75
C LEU A 354 -24.38 20.03 8.15
N ASP A 355 -24.46 21.25 8.67
CA ASP A 355 -24.23 21.45 10.11
C ASP A 355 -25.49 20.99 10.86
N LEU A 356 -25.32 20.06 11.80
CA LEU A 356 -26.43 19.55 12.60
C LEU A 356 -27.08 20.64 13.46
N VAL A 357 -26.36 21.70 13.84
CA VAL A 357 -26.94 22.83 14.59
C VAL A 357 -27.93 23.59 13.70
N ASP A 358 -27.50 23.98 12.50
CA ASP A 358 -28.33 24.67 11.52
C ASP A 358 -29.52 23.80 11.08
N ALA A 359 -29.32 22.49 10.96
CA ALA A 359 -30.38 21.53 10.63
C ALA A 359 -31.50 21.48 11.69
N ILE A 360 -31.13 21.68 12.95
CA ILE A 360 -32.09 21.74 14.07
C ILE A 360 -32.83 23.08 14.06
N GLU A 361 -32.13 24.18 13.81
CA GLU A 361 -32.74 25.52 13.73
C GLU A 361 -33.70 25.65 12.55
N THR A 362 -33.40 24.98 11.43
CA THR A 362 -34.24 24.97 10.21
C THR A 362 -35.36 23.92 10.22
N ASP A 363 -35.53 23.19 11.34
CA ASP A 363 -36.52 22.09 11.51
C ASP A 363 -36.39 20.97 10.45
N LEU A 364 -35.19 20.80 9.90
CA LEU A 364 -34.86 19.69 9.00
C LEU A 364 -34.64 18.39 9.80
N ILE A 365 -33.98 18.51 10.95
CA ILE A 365 -33.80 17.44 11.93
C ILE A 365 -34.36 17.92 13.27
N ASN A 366 -35.30 17.17 13.83
CA ASN A 366 -35.86 17.55 15.12
C ASN A 366 -34.88 17.24 16.27
N GLY A 367 -34.46 18.27 17.02
CA GLY A 367 -33.46 18.12 18.09
C GLY A 367 -33.88 17.27 19.30
N GLN A 368 -35.17 16.93 19.44
CA GLN A 368 -35.71 16.15 20.58
C GLN A 368 -35.88 14.67 20.26
N ASN A 369 -36.46 14.34 19.10
CA ASN A 369 -36.71 12.94 18.69
C ASN A 369 -35.81 12.47 17.54
N SER A 370 -34.91 13.33 17.05
CA SER A 370 -33.93 13.03 16.00
C SER A 370 -34.56 12.59 14.66
N ASN A 371 -35.85 12.88 14.41
CA ASN A 371 -36.46 12.54 13.13
C ASN A 371 -36.07 13.56 12.06
N VAL A 372 -35.80 13.05 10.86
CA VAL A 372 -35.45 13.84 9.67
C VAL A 372 -36.71 14.07 8.84
N LYS A 373 -36.88 15.29 8.35
CA LYS A 373 -37.98 15.66 7.46
C LYS A 373 -37.63 15.29 6.02
N HIS A 374 -38.43 14.43 5.40
CA HIS A 374 -38.29 14.04 4.00
C HIS A 374 -39.62 14.26 3.27
N GLY A 375 -39.74 15.38 2.55
CA GLY A 375 -41.01 15.82 1.97
C GLY A 375 -42.05 16.12 3.05
N ASN A 376 -43.19 15.41 3.01
CA ASN A 376 -44.25 15.50 4.02
C ASN A 376 -44.09 14.49 5.17
N ASP A 377 -43.20 13.51 5.02
CA ASP A 377 -43.02 12.43 5.98
C ASP A 377 -41.84 12.69 6.93
N LYS A 378 -41.92 12.10 8.12
CA LYS A 378 -40.85 12.13 9.13
C LYS A 378 -40.25 10.74 9.21
N ILE A 379 -38.94 10.65 8.98
CA ILE A 379 -38.21 9.38 8.96
C ILE A 379 -37.15 9.34 10.06
N THR A 380 -36.75 8.15 10.49
CA THR A 380 -35.71 7.97 11.50
C THR A 380 -34.32 8.26 10.92
N LEU A 381 -33.33 8.56 11.76
CA LEU A 381 -31.95 8.77 11.29
C LEU A 381 -31.42 7.56 10.53
N LYS A 382 -31.68 6.36 11.06
CA LYS A 382 -31.27 5.11 10.43
C LYS A 382 -31.87 4.99 9.03
N HIS A 383 -33.18 5.21 8.90
CA HIS A 383 -33.84 5.17 7.59
C HIS A 383 -33.28 6.24 6.63
N ALA A 384 -32.97 7.45 7.13
CA ALA A 384 -32.39 8.51 6.33
C ALA A 384 -30.99 8.17 5.79
N PHE A 385 -30.15 7.46 6.56
CA PHE A 385 -28.88 6.92 6.07
C PHE A 385 -29.10 5.75 5.09
N ASP A 386 -30.06 4.86 5.36
CA ASP A 386 -30.34 3.68 4.53
C ASP A 386 -30.82 4.07 3.12
N ILE A 387 -31.60 5.15 2.98
CA ILE A 387 -32.07 5.68 1.68
C ILE A 387 -31.08 6.65 1.02
N GLY A 388 -29.93 6.94 1.66
CA GLY A 388 -28.92 7.87 1.16
C GLY A 388 -29.36 9.34 1.15
N LEU A 389 -30.32 9.72 1.99
CA LEU A 389 -30.67 11.13 2.21
C LEU A 389 -29.57 11.82 3.02
N LEU A 390 -29.07 11.14 4.06
CA LEU A 390 -27.91 11.56 4.84
C LEU A 390 -26.70 10.71 4.45
N TYR A 391 -25.55 11.36 4.34
CA TYR A 391 -24.26 10.72 4.10
C TYR A 391 -23.25 11.25 5.10
N ASP A 392 -22.49 10.36 5.74
CA ASP A 392 -21.45 10.77 6.68
C ASP A 392 -20.09 10.66 6.01
N LYS A 393 -19.33 11.76 6.00
CA LYS A 393 -18.00 11.82 5.38
C LYS A 393 -16.98 10.95 6.11
N ASN A 394 -17.22 10.69 7.39
CA ASN A 394 -16.38 9.86 8.26
C ASN A 394 -16.97 8.45 8.46
N ALA A 395 -17.95 8.04 7.63
CA ALA A 395 -18.51 6.70 7.70
C ALA A 395 -17.42 5.65 7.48
N PRO A 396 -17.45 4.52 8.22
CA PRO A 396 -16.53 3.43 7.98
C PRO A 396 -16.75 2.85 6.58
N ILE A 397 -15.66 2.53 5.89
CA ILE A 397 -15.72 1.89 4.55
C ILE A 397 -15.56 0.37 4.66
N SER A 398 -15.91 -0.36 3.61
CA SER A 398 -15.60 -1.79 3.51
C SER A 398 -14.11 -2.02 3.25
N LEU A 399 -13.62 -3.23 3.52
CA LEU A 399 -12.24 -3.59 3.17
C LEU A 399 -12.02 -3.50 1.65
N GLN A 400 -13.02 -3.92 0.88
CA GLN A 400 -13.02 -3.93 -0.57
C GLN A 400 -12.90 -2.51 -1.13
N ARG A 401 -13.64 -1.54 -0.56
CA ARG A 401 -13.52 -0.13 -0.94
C ARG A 401 -12.14 0.44 -0.65
N ALA A 402 -11.55 0.07 0.49
CA ALA A 402 -10.19 0.50 0.83
C ALA A 402 -9.16 -0.03 -0.19
N ILE A 403 -9.36 -1.24 -0.71
CA ILE A 403 -8.52 -1.81 -1.77
C ILE A 403 -8.75 -1.07 -3.10
N HIS A 404 -10.00 -0.91 -3.54
CA HIS A 404 -10.35 -0.22 -4.79
C HIS A 404 -9.87 1.24 -4.84
N GLN A 405 -9.89 1.94 -3.71
CA GLN A 405 -9.42 3.33 -3.61
C GLN A 405 -7.90 3.45 -3.45
N GLY A 406 -7.16 2.34 -3.41
CA GLY A 406 -5.70 2.34 -3.21
C GLY A 406 -5.27 2.81 -1.82
N ILE A 407 -6.17 2.75 -0.82
CA ILE A 407 -5.89 3.08 0.58
C ILE A 407 -5.06 1.95 1.22
N TYR A 408 -5.24 0.72 0.76
CA TYR A 408 -4.42 -0.43 1.11
C TYR A 408 -3.16 -0.50 0.22
N GLU A 409 -1.99 -0.69 0.83
CA GLU A 409 -0.71 -0.80 0.12
C GLU A 409 -0.19 -2.25 0.14
N ASP A 410 -0.16 -2.89 -1.03
CA ASP A 410 0.18 -4.31 -1.20
C ASP A 410 1.53 -4.72 -0.62
N LYS A 411 2.54 -3.84 -0.71
CA LYS A 411 3.92 -4.13 -0.25
C LYS A 411 4.04 -4.16 1.27
N SER A 412 3.29 -3.31 1.97
CA SER A 412 3.38 -3.16 3.42
C SER A 412 2.25 -3.87 4.16
N GLY A 413 1.16 -4.21 3.46
CA GLY A 413 -0.06 -4.73 4.05
C GLY A 413 -0.80 -3.72 4.95
N LYS A 414 -0.41 -2.44 4.90
CA LYS A 414 -0.95 -1.37 5.75
C LYS A 414 -2.04 -0.57 5.01
N ILE A 415 -2.94 0.02 5.78
CA ILE A 415 -4.05 0.88 5.33
C ILE A 415 -3.72 2.33 5.71
N VAL A 416 -3.89 3.27 4.79
CA VAL A 416 -3.74 4.70 5.09
C VAL A 416 -4.97 5.22 5.82
N ASP A 417 -4.80 5.72 7.04
CA ASP A 417 -5.86 6.37 7.82
C ASP A 417 -6.26 7.72 7.18
N PRO A 418 -7.50 7.90 6.69
CA PRO A 418 -7.92 9.14 6.03
C PRO A 418 -7.83 10.37 6.94
N SER A 419 -7.97 10.17 8.25
CA SER A 419 -7.99 11.27 9.23
C SER A 419 -6.59 11.77 9.61
N SER A 420 -5.59 10.89 9.57
CA SER A 420 -4.22 11.19 10.03
C SER A 420 -3.15 11.08 8.95
N GLY A 421 -3.47 10.51 7.80
CA GLY A 421 -2.52 10.20 6.72
C GLY A 421 -1.50 9.12 7.08
N ARG A 422 -1.63 8.49 8.25
CA ARG A 422 -0.69 7.48 8.75
C ARG A 422 -1.01 6.10 8.20
N LYS A 423 0.02 5.31 7.93
CA LYS A 423 -0.12 3.88 7.61
C LYS A 423 -0.40 3.12 8.91
N ILE A 424 -1.54 2.47 8.99
CA ILE A 424 -1.98 1.70 10.15
C ILE A 424 -2.30 0.26 9.73
N THR A 425 -2.25 -0.68 10.67
CA THR A 425 -2.61 -2.08 10.40
C THR A 425 -4.13 -2.24 10.21
N LEU A 426 -4.58 -3.30 9.54
CA LEU A 426 -6.02 -3.62 9.43
C LEU A 426 -6.68 -3.76 10.81
N HIS A 427 -5.94 -4.29 11.79
CA HIS A 427 -6.37 -4.36 13.17
C HIS A 427 -6.64 -2.99 13.81
N GLU A 428 -5.77 -2.01 13.57
CA GLU A 428 -6.00 -0.65 14.07
C GLU A 428 -7.14 0.04 13.31
N ALA A 429 -7.23 -0.18 12.00
CA ALA A 429 -8.28 0.39 11.16
C ALA A 429 -9.69 -0.09 11.55
N THR A 430 -9.85 -1.38 11.85
CA THR A 430 -11.12 -1.95 12.35
C THR A 430 -11.47 -1.42 13.75
N ARG A 431 -10.47 -1.25 14.63
CA ARG A 431 -10.67 -0.71 15.98
C ARG A 431 -11.03 0.77 15.98
N LYS A 432 -10.35 1.58 15.16
CA LYS A 432 -10.69 2.99 14.94
C LYS A 432 -12.01 3.17 14.18
N PHE A 433 -12.59 2.06 13.69
CA PHE A 433 -13.79 2.06 12.88
C PHE A 433 -13.62 2.87 11.58
N VAL A 434 -12.43 2.81 10.99
CA VAL A 434 -12.16 3.29 9.62
C VAL A 434 -12.65 2.25 8.61
N ILE A 435 -12.43 0.96 8.93
CA ILE A 435 -12.99 -0.17 8.20
C ILE A 435 -14.13 -0.76 9.02
N ASN A 436 -15.30 -0.98 8.41
CA ASN A 436 -16.42 -1.64 9.05
C ASN A 436 -16.20 -3.16 9.07
N PRO A 437 -15.96 -3.78 10.24
CA PRO A 437 -15.65 -5.20 10.31
C PRO A 437 -16.88 -6.12 10.26
N GLN A 438 -18.09 -5.56 10.30
CA GLN A 438 -19.35 -6.32 10.23
C GLN A 438 -19.82 -6.56 8.79
N LEU A 439 -19.16 -5.96 7.79
CA LEU A 439 -19.53 -6.14 6.40
C LEU A 439 -19.07 -7.51 5.85
N PRO A 440 -19.83 -8.09 4.89
CA PRO A 440 -19.47 -9.36 4.27
C PRO A 440 -18.08 -9.30 3.62
N CYS A 441 -17.27 -10.34 3.79
CA CYS A 441 -15.90 -10.38 3.30
C CYS A 441 -15.54 -11.68 2.56
N TYR A 442 -15.93 -12.83 3.09
CA TYR A 442 -15.53 -14.14 2.54
C TYR A 442 -16.74 -15.07 2.43
N PHE A 443 -16.92 -15.73 1.29
CA PHE A 443 -17.97 -16.73 1.10
C PHE A 443 -17.38 -18.14 1.14
N ASN A 444 -17.80 -18.94 2.11
CA ASN A 444 -17.45 -20.36 2.15
C ASN A 444 -18.46 -21.14 1.28
N GLU A 445 -18.05 -21.51 0.08
CA GLU A 445 -18.90 -22.23 -0.88
C GLU A 445 -19.33 -23.62 -0.41
N ARG A 446 -18.57 -24.27 0.48
CA ARG A 446 -18.86 -25.63 0.95
C ARG A 446 -20.05 -25.64 1.91
N ASP A 447 -20.03 -24.72 2.86
CA ASP A 447 -21.06 -24.61 3.89
C ASP A 447 -22.19 -23.64 3.49
N GLU A 448 -22.02 -22.93 2.36
CA GLU A 448 -22.88 -21.83 1.89
C GLU A 448 -23.08 -20.76 2.97
N VAL A 449 -21.99 -20.39 3.65
CA VAL A 449 -21.97 -19.39 4.74
C VAL A 449 -21.15 -18.17 4.31
N MET A 450 -21.77 -16.99 4.37
CA MET A 450 -21.10 -15.72 4.19
C MET A 450 -20.52 -15.24 5.52
N LEU A 451 -19.19 -15.09 5.57
CA LEU A 451 -18.47 -14.56 6.72
C LEU A 451 -18.25 -13.06 6.56
N ASN A 452 -18.51 -12.31 7.63
CA ASN A 452 -18.08 -10.92 7.71
C ASN A 452 -16.57 -10.81 7.97
N LEU A 453 -16.00 -9.61 7.83
CA LEU A 453 -14.56 -9.40 8.03
C LEU A 453 -14.07 -9.87 9.41
N PHE A 454 -14.87 -9.68 10.46
CA PHE A 454 -14.53 -10.16 11.82
C PHE A 454 -14.41 -11.68 11.88
N GLU A 455 -15.39 -12.39 11.32
CA GLU A 455 -15.43 -13.84 11.28
C GLU A 455 -14.32 -14.41 10.40
N THR A 456 -14.01 -13.77 9.28
CA THR A 456 -12.90 -14.12 8.39
C THR A 456 -11.55 -13.99 9.11
N CYS A 457 -11.34 -12.91 9.88
CA CYS A 457 -10.16 -12.75 10.73
C CYS A 457 -10.09 -13.84 11.82
N ARG A 458 -11.22 -14.19 12.43
CA ARG A 458 -11.29 -15.25 13.47
C ARG A 458 -11.01 -16.63 12.89
N ALA A 459 -11.45 -16.89 11.67
CA ALA A 459 -11.14 -18.10 10.90
C ALA A 459 -9.66 -18.17 10.48
N LYS A 460 -8.86 -17.12 10.76
CA LYS A 460 -7.45 -16.98 10.36
C LYS A 460 -7.25 -17.00 8.84
N LEU A 461 -8.30 -16.63 8.10
CA LEU A 461 -8.22 -16.43 6.65
C LEU A 461 -7.63 -15.05 6.32
N ILE A 462 -7.72 -14.08 7.23
CA ILE A 462 -7.04 -12.79 7.10
C ILE A 462 -6.17 -12.56 8.34
N ASP A 463 -4.89 -12.28 8.10
CA ASP A 463 -4.00 -11.76 9.15
C ASP A 463 -4.17 -10.24 9.24
N ARG A 464 -4.81 -9.79 10.32
CA ARG A 464 -5.08 -8.37 10.58
C ARG A 464 -3.87 -7.52 10.95
N ARG A 465 -2.71 -8.13 11.24
CA ARG A 465 -1.46 -7.43 11.57
C ARG A 465 -0.61 -7.23 10.33
N GLU A 466 -0.42 -8.30 9.56
CA GLU A 466 0.36 -8.27 8.33
C GLU A 466 -0.47 -7.80 7.12
N GLY A 467 -1.80 -7.80 7.23
CA GLY A 467 -2.68 -7.37 6.15
C GLY A 467 -2.67 -8.30 4.95
N VAL A 468 -2.63 -9.61 5.17
CA VAL A 468 -2.56 -10.64 4.11
C VAL A 468 -3.71 -11.64 4.24
N PHE A 469 -4.11 -12.23 3.11
CA PHE A 469 -5.10 -13.30 3.04
C PHE A 469 -4.39 -14.66 3.00
N LYS A 470 -4.81 -15.57 3.87
CA LYS A 470 -4.41 -16.98 3.87
C LYS A 470 -5.39 -17.78 3.03
N GLU A 471 -4.87 -18.44 2.00
CA GLU A 471 -5.69 -19.26 1.12
C GLU A 471 -6.28 -20.49 1.87
N PRO A 472 -7.60 -20.75 1.77
CA PRO A 472 -8.23 -21.92 2.36
C PRO A 472 -7.59 -23.22 1.84
N GLY A 473 -7.13 -24.08 2.75
CA GLY A 473 -6.48 -25.35 2.41
C GLY A 473 -4.98 -25.25 2.08
N SER A 474 -4.38 -24.06 2.19
CA SER A 474 -2.95 -23.83 1.96
C SER A 474 -2.33 -23.03 3.13
N GLU A 475 -1.00 -23.04 3.23
CA GLU A 475 -0.23 -22.14 4.11
C GLU A 475 0.30 -20.90 3.39
N VAL A 476 -0.09 -20.72 2.12
CA VAL A 476 0.28 -19.57 1.31
C VAL A 476 -0.53 -18.34 1.75
N PHE A 477 0.19 -17.23 1.92
CA PHE A 477 -0.37 -15.91 2.17
C PHE A 477 -0.19 -15.04 0.92
N ILE A 478 -1.25 -14.34 0.54
CA ILE A 478 -1.28 -13.42 -0.60
C ILE A 478 -1.76 -12.03 -0.13
N PRO A 479 -1.40 -10.94 -0.82
CA PRO A 479 -1.93 -9.61 -0.53
C PRO A 479 -3.47 -9.56 -0.65
N LEU A 480 -4.13 -8.68 0.13
CA LEU A 480 -5.59 -8.56 0.10
C LEU A 480 -6.14 -8.11 -1.26
N SER A 481 -5.38 -7.30 -2.00
CA SER A 481 -5.70 -6.88 -3.38
C SER A 481 -5.75 -8.06 -4.35
N GLU A 482 -4.74 -8.94 -4.28
CA GLU A 482 -4.68 -10.16 -5.09
C GLU A 482 -5.80 -11.13 -4.71
N ALA A 483 -6.09 -11.27 -3.42
CA ALA A 483 -7.21 -12.08 -2.95
C ALA A 483 -8.57 -11.58 -3.47
N LEU A 484 -8.77 -10.25 -3.57
CA LEU A 484 -9.96 -9.66 -4.18
C LEU A 484 -10.03 -9.97 -5.68
N ASN A 485 -8.93 -9.78 -6.41
CA ASN A 485 -8.88 -10.05 -7.85
C ASN A 485 -9.08 -11.53 -8.21
N LEU A 486 -8.63 -12.45 -7.35
CA LEU A 486 -8.83 -13.89 -7.49
C LEU A 486 -10.25 -14.35 -7.09
N GLY A 487 -11.09 -13.44 -6.57
CA GLY A 487 -12.44 -13.77 -6.08
C GLY A 487 -12.45 -14.52 -4.75
N LEU A 488 -11.32 -14.60 -4.04
CA LEU A 488 -11.25 -15.17 -2.69
C LEU A 488 -11.91 -14.24 -1.67
N ILE A 489 -11.71 -12.92 -1.81
CA ILE A 489 -12.49 -11.90 -1.11
C ILE A 489 -13.66 -11.51 -1.99
N VAL A 490 -14.87 -11.52 -1.43
CA VAL A 490 -16.09 -11.17 -2.18
C VAL A 490 -16.17 -9.67 -2.34
N ASP A 491 -16.26 -9.20 -3.59
CA ASP A 491 -16.39 -7.78 -3.90
C ASP A 491 -17.83 -7.29 -3.75
N ILE A 492 -18.15 -6.76 -2.57
CA ILE A 492 -19.47 -6.19 -2.24
C ILE A 492 -19.68 -4.76 -2.74
N GLU A 493 -18.65 -4.08 -3.24
CA GLU A 493 -18.73 -2.68 -3.68
C GLU A 493 -19.04 -2.58 -5.17
N SER A 494 -18.37 -3.40 -5.99
CA SER A 494 -18.73 -3.52 -7.41
C SER A 494 -19.97 -4.38 -7.66
N ALA A 495 -20.44 -5.11 -6.62
CA ALA A 495 -21.64 -5.93 -6.54
C ALA A 495 -22.35 -6.16 -7.89
N GLY A 496 -21.94 -7.21 -8.59
CA GLY A 496 -22.47 -7.66 -9.88
C GLY A 496 -22.76 -9.16 -9.86
N PHE A 497 -23.32 -9.65 -8.76
CA PHE A 497 -23.51 -11.08 -8.53
C PHE A 497 -24.61 -11.63 -9.43
N GLY A 498 -24.49 -12.88 -9.88
CA GLY A 498 -25.64 -13.56 -10.45
C GLY A 498 -26.71 -13.82 -9.38
N LEU A 499 -27.94 -14.04 -9.83
CA LEU A 499 -29.06 -14.34 -8.95
C LEU A 499 -28.80 -15.61 -8.12
N TYR A 500 -28.11 -16.60 -8.69
CA TYR A 500 -27.74 -17.81 -7.97
C TYR A 500 -26.80 -17.49 -6.78
N GLU A 501 -25.74 -16.73 -7.03
CA GLU A 501 -24.71 -16.35 -6.06
C GLU A 501 -25.32 -15.49 -4.95
N THR A 502 -26.14 -14.50 -5.32
CA THR A 502 -26.85 -13.63 -4.36
C THR A 502 -27.69 -14.44 -3.37
N LEU A 503 -28.41 -15.43 -3.91
CA LEU A 503 -29.19 -16.36 -3.08
C LEU A 503 -28.26 -17.22 -2.22
N ALA A 504 -27.17 -17.75 -2.79
CA ALA A 504 -26.24 -18.64 -2.10
C ALA A 504 -25.51 -17.95 -0.94
N MET A 505 -25.16 -16.68 -1.11
CA MET A 505 -24.55 -15.82 -0.07
C MET A 505 -25.54 -15.38 1.01
N GLY A 506 -26.83 -15.71 0.88
CA GLY A 506 -27.85 -15.40 1.88
C GLY A 506 -28.42 -13.98 1.81
N PHE A 507 -28.20 -13.25 0.71
CA PHE A 507 -28.71 -11.90 0.50
C PHE A 507 -30.20 -11.87 0.08
N TYR A 508 -31.02 -12.80 0.58
CA TYR A 508 -32.44 -12.87 0.28
C TYR A 508 -33.24 -13.24 1.52
N ASP A 509 -34.24 -12.43 1.85
CA ASP A 509 -35.16 -12.67 2.94
C ASP A 509 -36.35 -13.50 2.45
N THR A 510 -36.37 -14.78 2.81
CA THR A 510 -37.43 -15.73 2.43
C THR A 510 -38.82 -15.33 2.91
N LYS A 511 -38.94 -14.55 3.99
CA LYS A 511 -40.24 -14.12 4.52
C LYS A 511 -40.85 -12.99 3.71
N SER A 512 -40.02 -12.01 3.32
CA SER A 512 -40.47 -10.82 2.59
C SER A 512 -40.37 -10.96 1.07
N GLY A 513 -39.61 -11.94 0.56
CA GLY A 513 -39.34 -12.08 -0.87
C GLY A 513 -38.38 -11.01 -1.41
N LYS A 514 -37.71 -10.24 -0.54
CA LYS A 514 -36.85 -9.12 -0.91
C LYS A 514 -35.37 -9.49 -0.85
N ILE A 515 -34.58 -8.85 -1.70
CA ILE A 515 -33.12 -8.94 -1.71
C ILE A 515 -32.56 -8.00 -0.63
N LEU A 516 -31.50 -8.44 0.04
CA LEU A 516 -30.78 -7.67 1.05
C LEU A 516 -29.56 -7.02 0.38
N HIS A 517 -29.47 -5.70 0.43
CA HIS A 517 -28.28 -5.02 -0.05
C HIS A 517 -27.05 -5.40 0.80
N PRO A 518 -25.91 -5.85 0.23
CA PRO A 518 -24.77 -6.36 0.98
C PRO A 518 -24.15 -5.39 2.01
N ILE A 519 -24.10 -4.09 1.66
CA ILE A 519 -23.53 -3.03 2.52
C ILE A 519 -24.55 -2.45 3.51
N THR A 520 -25.70 -1.98 3.01
CA THR A 520 -26.70 -1.25 3.83
C THR A 520 -27.70 -2.18 4.54
N ASN A 521 -27.76 -3.45 4.14
CA ASN A 521 -28.72 -4.45 4.62
C ASN A 521 -30.20 -4.04 4.42
N ARG A 522 -30.46 -3.09 3.53
CA ARG A 522 -31.81 -2.64 3.18
C ARG A 522 -32.53 -3.71 2.35
N LYS A 523 -33.85 -3.80 2.50
CA LYS A 523 -34.70 -4.76 1.78
C LYS A 523 -35.24 -4.13 0.50
N ILE A 524 -34.72 -4.57 -0.63
CA ILE A 524 -35.09 -4.08 -1.96
C ILE A 524 -35.76 -5.15 -2.80
N THR A 525 -36.53 -4.73 -3.79
CA THR A 525 -37.11 -5.65 -4.78
C THR A 525 -36.03 -6.20 -5.71
N LEU A 526 -36.34 -7.27 -6.47
CA LEU A 526 -35.39 -7.81 -7.44
C LEU A 526 -35.14 -6.82 -8.59
N GLU A 527 -36.16 -6.04 -8.96
CA GLU A 527 -36.05 -4.96 -9.95
C GLU A 527 -35.06 -3.88 -9.52
N GLU A 528 -35.22 -3.35 -8.30
CA GLU A 528 -34.30 -2.37 -7.72
C GLU A 528 -32.87 -2.93 -7.61
N ALA A 529 -32.73 -4.21 -7.24
CA ALA A 529 -31.43 -4.88 -7.15
C ALA A 529 -30.73 -5.03 -8.51
N CYS A 530 -31.49 -5.14 -9.62
CA CYS A 530 -30.92 -5.14 -10.97
C CYS A 530 -30.53 -3.72 -11.42
N VAL A 531 -31.29 -2.69 -11.02
CA VAL A 531 -31.00 -1.29 -11.35
C VAL A 531 -29.75 -0.78 -10.63
N GLU A 532 -29.53 -1.24 -9.39
CA GLU A 532 -28.33 -0.93 -8.62
C GLU A 532 -27.17 -1.90 -8.87
N ASP A 533 -27.25 -2.71 -9.94
CA ASP A 533 -26.29 -3.72 -10.37
C ASP A 533 -25.98 -4.86 -9.39
N ILE A 534 -26.47 -4.82 -8.14
CA ILE A 534 -26.28 -5.85 -7.09
C ILE A 534 -26.53 -7.26 -7.64
N VAL A 535 -27.61 -7.42 -8.40
CA VAL A 535 -27.92 -8.63 -9.15
C VAL A 535 -27.76 -8.34 -10.64
N SER A 536 -26.76 -8.96 -11.26
CA SER A 536 -26.56 -8.86 -12.70
C SER A 536 -27.59 -9.71 -13.45
N GLY A 537 -28.50 -9.05 -14.17
CA GLY A 537 -29.50 -9.72 -14.98
C GLY A 537 -28.89 -10.59 -16.09
N GLU A 538 -27.81 -10.12 -16.72
CA GLU A 538 -27.11 -10.83 -17.79
C GLU A 538 -26.40 -12.10 -17.31
N SER A 539 -25.84 -12.10 -16.10
CA SER A 539 -25.19 -13.29 -15.53
C SER A 539 -26.20 -14.31 -14.99
N SER A 540 -27.44 -13.89 -14.75
CA SER A 540 -28.45 -14.72 -14.10
C SER A 540 -29.15 -15.66 -15.08
N ILE A 541 -29.14 -16.96 -14.77
CA ILE A 541 -29.74 -18.01 -15.61
C ILE A 541 -30.91 -18.67 -14.88
N VAL A 542 -32.07 -18.69 -15.54
CA VAL A 542 -33.32 -19.21 -15.01
C VAL A 542 -33.88 -20.26 -15.98
N LYS A 543 -34.33 -21.39 -15.43
CA LYS A 543 -34.97 -22.45 -16.20
C LYS A 543 -36.42 -22.11 -16.46
N ASN A 544 -36.83 -22.14 -17.71
CA ASN A 544 -38.24 -22.15 -18.08
C ASN A 544 -38.79 -23.57 -17.93
N THR A 545 -39.71 -23.77 -16.97
CA THR A 545 -40.30 -25.08 -16.69
C THR A 545 -41.25 -25.58 -17.77
N VAL A 546 -41.76 -24.70 -18.64
CA VAL A 546 -42.66 -25.05 -19.75
C VAL A 546 -41.87 -25.56 -20.94
N THR A 547 -40.81 -24.86 -21.34
CA THR A 547 -39.98 -25.23 -22.50
C THR A 547 -38.83 -26.17 -22.14
N GLY A 548 -38.47 -26.26 -20.86
CA GLY A 548 -37.32 -27.01 -20.36
C GLY A 548 -35.97 -26.34 -20.63
N LYS A 549 -35.96 -25.19 -21.30
CA LYS A 549 -34.75 -24.43 -21.67
C LYS A 549 -34.34 -23.45 -20.57
N TYR A 550 -33.06 -23.13 -20.52
CA TYR A 550 -32.52 -22.08 -19.66
C TYR A 550 -32.52 -20.74 -20.44
N VAL A 551 -32.97 -19.68 -19.79
CA VAL A 551 -33.09 -18.32 -20.31
C VAL A 551 -32.43 -17.34 -19.35
N ARG A 552 -32.08 -16.14 -19.82
CA ARG A 552 -31.53 -15.08 -18.97
C ARG A 552 -32.61 -14.45 -18.11
N LEU A 553 -32.23 -13.80 -17.01
CA LEU A 553 -33.19 -13.18 -16.09
C LEU A 553 -34.10 -12.13 -16.74
N PRO A 554 -33.64 -11.24 -17.65
CA PRO A 554 -34.52 -10.28 -18.33
C PRO A 554 -35.64 -10.98 -19.12
N GLU A 555 -35.28 -11.99 -19.92
CA GLU A 555 -36.25 -12.80 -20.67
C GLU A 555 -37.19 -13.58 -19.74
N ALA A 556 -36.69 -14.07 -18.60
CA ALA A 556 -37.51 -14.74 -17.61
C ALA A 556 -38.54 -13.82 -16.94
N ILE A 557 -38.19 -12.54 -16.73
CA ILE A 557 -39.10 -11.51 -16.21
C ILE A 557 -40.16 -11.16 -17.26
N GLU A 558 -39.77 -10.93 -18.51
CA GLU A 558 -40.69 -10.67 -19.62
C GLU A 558 -41.67 -11.83 -19.84
N ALA A 559 -41.17 -13.07 -19.74
CA ALA A 559 -41.98 -14.29 -19.83
C ALA A 559 -42.79 -14.59 -18.56
N LYS A 560 -42.75 -13.73 -17.54
CA LYS A 560 -43.44 -13.86 -16.24
C LYS A 560 -43.13 -15.15 -15.49
N ILE A 561 -41.93 -15.69 -15.70
CA ILE A 561 -41.40 -16.86 -14.98
C ILE A 561 -40.88 -16.42 -13.61
N VAL A 562 -40.35 -15.20 -13.52
CA VAL A 562 -39.93 -14.56 -12.27
C VAL A 562 -40.71 -13.27 -12.09
N ASP A 563 -41.29 -13.09 -10.91
CA ASP A 563 -41.95 -11.86 -10.48
C ASP A 563 -40.89 -10.95 -9.82
N PRO A 564 -40.49 -9.83 -10.45
CA PRO A 564 -39.40 -9.01 -9.97
C PRO A 564 -39.78 -8.12 -8.77
N VAL A 565 -41.08 -7.89 -8.54
CA VAL A 565 -41.58 -7.06 -7.44
C VAL A 565 -41.80 -7.91 -6.19
N GLU A 566 -42.44 -9.06 -6.32
CA GLU A 566 -42.63 -9.99 -5.20
C GLU A 566 -41.37 -10.82 -4.90
N GLY A 567 -40.42 -10.88 -5.85
CA GLY A 567 -39.20 -11.68 -5.75
C GLY A 567 -39.51 -13.17 -5.58
N ARG A 568 -40.36 -13.70 -6.46
CA ARG A 568 -40.83 -15.10 -6.45
C ARG A 568 -40.78 -15.73 -7.83
N TYR A 569 -40.62 -17.04 -7.88
CA TYR A 569 -40.65 -17.83 -9.11
C TYR A 569 -42.07 -18.33 -9.37
N VAL A 570 -42.57 -18.20 -10.60
CA VAL A 570 -43.91 -18.58 -11.03
C VAL A 570 -43.87 -19.92 -11.77
N LEU A 571 -44.56 -20.93 -11.22
CA LEU A 571 -44.71 -22.24 -11.86
C LEU A 571 -45.84 -22.22 -12.91
N PRO A 572 -45.87 -23.18 -13.86
CA PRO A 572 -46.84 -23.20 -14.98
C PRO A 572 -48.32 -23.24 -14.57
N LYS A 573 -48.62 -23.64 -13.33
CA LYS A 573 -49.98 -23.68 -12.77
C LYS A 573 -50.39 -22.40 -12.03
N GLY A 574 -49.58 -21.33 -12.10
CA GLY A 574 -49.77 -20.08 -11.37
C GLY A 574 -49.29 -20.11 -9.91
N ASN A 575 -48.81 -21.26 -9.42
CA ASN A 575 -48.24 -21.38 -8.08
C ASN A 575 -46.92 -20.62 -8.00
N LYS A 576 -46.76 -19.74 -7.00
CA LYS A 576 -45.53 -19.02 -6.74
C LYS A 576 -44.72 -19.72 -5.65
N ILE A 577 -43.43 -19.93 -5.89
CA ILE A 577 -42.45 -20.42 -4.90
C ILE A 577 -41.40 -19.33 -4.64
N ASP A 578 -40.74 -19.38 -3.49
CA ASP A 578 -39.66 -18.44 -3.19
C ASP A 578 -38.40 -18.74 -4.03
N LEU A 579 -37.53 -17.75 -4.19
CA LEU A 579 -36.35 -17.88 -5.05
C LEU A 579 -35.30 -18.86 -4.47
N GLN A 580 -35.27 -19.04 -3.15
CA GLN A 580 -34.37 -20.02 -2.50
C GLN A 580 -34.83 -21.45 -2.78
N GLU A 581 -36.13 -21.71 -2.74
CA GLU A 581 -36.71 -22.99 -3.13
C GLU A 581 -36.52 -23.24 -4.63
N ALA A 582 -36.66 -22.20 -5.46
CA ALA A 582 -36.36 -22.30 -6.89
C ALA A 582 -34.89 -22.66 -7.15
N ARG A 583 -33.94 -22.06 -6.42
CA ARG A 583 -32.50 -22.43 -6.46
C ARG A 583 -32.30 -23.90 -6.10
N ARG A 584 -32.88 -24.36 -5.00
CA ARG A 584 -32.74 -25.75 -4.52
C ARG A 584 -33.29 -26.77 -5.51
N LYS A 585 -34.30 -26.40 -6.29
CA LYS A 585 -34.88 -27.23 -7.37
C LYS A 585 -34.11 -27.17 -8.69
N GLY A 586 -32.99 -26.42 -8.77
CA GLY A 586 -32.22 -26.24 -10.01
C GLY A 586 -32.97 -25.41 -11.08
N LEU A 587 -33.92 -24.58 -10.65
CA LEU A 587 -34.64 -23.64 -11.53
C LEU A 587 -33.86 -22.33 -11.72
N ILE A 588 -32.95 -22.02 -10.79
CA ILE A 588 -32.00 -20.91 -10.89
C ILE A 588 -30.62 -21.54 -10.75
N VAL A 589 -29.74 -21.28 -11.71
CA VAL A 589 -28.40 -21.89 -11.79
C VAL A 589 -27.34 -20.82 -11.99
N THR A 590 -26.12 -21.12 -11.57
CA THR A 590 -24.96 -20.25 -11.78
C THR A 590 -24.55 -20.22 -13.25
N ASN A 591 -23.96 -19.09 -13.68
CA ASN A 591 -23.26 -18.97 -14.95
C ASN A 591 -21.77 -19.29 -14.85
N GLN A 592 -21.26 -19.60 -13.65
CA GLN A 592 -19.86 -19.97 -13.43
C GLN A 592 -19.52 -21.25 -14.19
N LYS A 593 -18.34 -21.24 -14.82
CA LYS A 593 -17.73 -22.37 -15.52
C LYS A 593 -16.75 -23.10 -14.60
N LEU A 594 -16.26 -24.27 -15.03
CA LEU A 594 -15.34 -25.11 -14.24
C LEU A 594 -15.98 -25.61 -12.92
N LEU A 595 -17.22 -26.07 -13.01
CA LEU A 595 -17.96 -26.63 -11.88
C LEU A 595 -17.38 -27.98 -11.46
N SER A 596 -17.41 -28.29 -10.16
CA SER A 596 -17.20 -29.66 -9.73
C SER A 596 -18.38 -30.54 -10.13
N ILE A 597 -18.13 -31.83 -10.37
CA ILE A 597 -19.19 -32.78 -10.73
C ILE A 597 -20.27 -32.81 -9.62
N GLU A 598 -19.85 -32.75 -8.36
CA GLU A 598 -20.77 -32.66 -7.21
C GLU A 598 -21.65 -31.40 -7.29
N LYS A 599 -21.07 -30.24 -7.62
CA LYS A 599 -21.83 -28.99 -7.76
C LYS A 599 -22.79 -29.05 -8.94
N ALA A 600 -22.38 -29.63 -10.08
CA ALA A 600 -23.25 -29.82 -11.24
C ALA A 600 -24.46 -30.73 -10.93
N ILE A 601 -24.27 -31.77 -10.10
CA ILE A 601 -25.36 -32.62 -9.59
C ILE A 601 -26.29 -31.80 -8.67
N LYS A 602 -25.73 -31.03 -7.73
CA LYS A 602 -26.51 -30.15 -6.83
C LYS A 602 -27.34 -29.13 -7.62
N LEU A 603 -26.82 -28.63 -8.74
CA LEU A 603 -27.51 -27.71 -9.65
C LEU A 603 -28.56 -28.38 -10.55
N GLN A 604 -28.74 -29.71 -10.46
CA GLN A 604 -29.63 -30.50 -11.33
C GLN A 604 -29.28 -30.38 -12.83
N LEU A 605 -28.00 -30.14 -13.14
CA LEU A 605 -27.49 -30.10 -14.51
C LEU A 605 -27.13 -31.50 -15.01
N TYR A 606 -26.90 -32.45 -14.11
CA TYR A 606 -26.66 -33.86 -14.43
C TYR A 606 -27.97 -34.63 -14.66
N ARG A 607 -28.05 -35.35 -15.78
CA ARG A 607 -29.16 -36.25 -16.11
C ARG A 607 -28.78 -37.69 -15.84
N GLN A 608 -29.37 -38.26 -14.78
CA GLN A 608 -29.06 -39.62 -14.31
C GLN A 608 -29.45 -40.71 -15.33
N ASP A 609 -30.48 -40.47 -16.15
CA ASP A 609 -30.99 -41.46 -17.10
C ASP A 609 -30.03 -41.69 -18.28
N GLU A 610 -29.37 -40.62 -18.72
CA GLU A 610 -28.50 -40.60 -19.91
C GLU A 610 -27.01 -40.50 -19.55
N GLY A 611 -26.67 -40.16 -18.30
CA GLY A 611 -25.28 -39.93 -17.88
C GLY A 611 -24.66 -38.62 -18.41
N THR A 612 -25.48 -37.71 -18.93
CA THR A 612 -25.06 -36.47 -19.60
C THR A 612 -25.25 -35.23 -18.72
N PHE A 613 -24.56 -34.13 -19.08
CA PHE A 613 -24.66 -32.82 -18.44
C PHE A 613 -25.34 -31.83 -19.38
N VAL A 614 -26.16 -30.93 -18.83
CA VAL A 614 -26.79 -29.86 -19.61
C VAL A 614 -26.00 -28.57 -19.42
N GLU A 615 -25.51 -27.97 -20.50
CA GLU A 615 -24.86 -26.65 -20.44
C GLU A 615 -25.94 -25.55 -20.33
N PRO A 616 -25.95 -24.74 -19.25
CA PRO A 616 -27.04 -23.77 -19.00
C PRO A 616 -27.16 -22.64 -20.02
N THR A 617 -26.10 -22.30 -20.75
CA THR A 617 -26.09 -21.14 -21.66
C THR A 617 -26.66 -21.45 -23.04
N CYS A 618 -26.42 -22.66 -23.56
CA CYS A 618 -26.89 -23.09 -24.89
C CYS A 618 -28.01 -24.15 -24.79
N GLY A 619 -28.15 -24.82 -23.64
CA GLY A 619 -29.10 -25.91 -23.43
C GLY A 619 -28.68 -27.22 -24.10
N GLU A 620 -27.44 -27.32 -24.59
CA GLU A 620 -26.89 -28.54 -25.19
C GLU A 620 -26.62 -29.61 -24.12
N ARG A 621 -26.67 -30.87 -24.56
CA ARG A 621 -26.36 -32.03 -23.73
C ARG A 621 -24.97 -32.49 -24.08
N LEU A 622 -24.12 -32.59 -23.06
CA LEU A 622 -22.71 -32.92 -23.19
C LEU A 622 -22.43 -34.24 -22.46
N SER A 623 -21.62 -35.10 -23.05
CA SER A 623 -20.99 -36.22 -22.35
C SER A 623 -20.01 -35.70 -21.28
N LEU A 624 -19.47 -36.59 -20.43
CA LEU A 624 -18.47 -36.17 -19.44
C LEU A 624 -17.21 -35.60 -20.12
N GLN A 625 -16.78 -36.14 -21.25
CA GLN A 625 -15.60 -35.64 -21.98
C GLN A 625 -15.88 -34.25 -22.57
N GLU A 626 -17.01 -34.12 -23.26
CA GLU A 626 -17.42 -32.85 -23.89
C GLU A 626 -17.63 -31.75 -22.85
N ALA A 627 -18.17 -32.08 -21.67
CA ALA A 627 -18.35 -31.12 -20.57
C ALA A 627 -17.01 -30.68 -19.93
N LEU A 628 -15.99 -31.54 -19.95
CA LEU A 628 -14.63 -31.17 -19.53
C LEU A 628 -13.93 -30.32 -20.59
N ASP A 629 -14.09 -30.67 -21.87
CA ASP A 629 -13.46 -29.96 -23.00
C ASP A 629 -14.11 -28.58 -23.26
N SER A 630 -15.43 -28.45 -23.06
CA SER A 630 -16.14 -27.16 -23.13
C SER A 630 -15.86 -26.24 -21.94
N GLY A 631 -15.18 -26.75 -20.91
CA GLY A 631 -14.88 -26.04 -19.67
C GLY A 631 -16.08 -25.86 -18.74
N LEU A 632 -17.17 -26.61 -18.94
CA LEU A 632 -18.30 -26.64 -18.00
C LEU A 632 -17.89 -27.27 -16.66
N LEU A 633 -17.11 -28.35 -16.70
CA LEU A 633 -16.62 -29.10 -15.53
C LEU A 633 -15.11 -28.95 -15.33
N ASP A 634 -14.65 -28.99 -14.08
CA ASP A 634 -13.22 -28.95 -13.74
C ASP A 634 -12.65 -30.35 -13.47
N PHE A 635 -11.63 -30.73 -14.23
CA PHE A 635 -10.93 -32.03 -14.12
C PHE A 635 -10.15 -32.21 -12.81
N GLU A 636 -9.80 -31.13 -12.10
CA GLU A 636 -8.98 -31.19 -10.89
C GLU A 636 -9.80 -31.29 -9.60
N THR A 637 -11.10 -30.96 -9.68
CA THR A 637 -11.96 -30.88 -8.50
C THR A 637 -12.48 -32.22 -8.03
N THR A 638 -12.36 -33.28 -8.83
CA THR A 638 -12.95 -34.59 -8.52
C THR A 638 -11.88 -35.68 -8.60
N VAL A 639 -11.88 -36.57 -7.62
CA VAL A 639 -10.94 -37.68 -7.49
C VAL A 639 -11.74 -38.97 -7.33
N TYR A 640 -11.27 -40.03 -7.99
CA TYR A 640 -11.80 -41.38 -7.84
C TYR A 640 -11.10 -42.09 -6.69
N LYS A 641 -11.86 -42.61 -5.74
CA LYS A 641 -11.36 -43.39 -4.63
C LYS A 641 -11.58 -44.87 -4.90
N ASP A 642 -10.49 -45.60 -5.05
CA ASP A 642 -10.56 -47.04 -5.26
C ASP A 642 -11.02 -47.72 -3.96
N ALA A 643 -12.17 -48.40 -4.03
CA ALA A 643 -12.79 -49.08 -2.89
C ALA A 643 -11.98 -50.28 -2.35
N VAL A 644 -10.99 -50.77 -3.10
CA VAL A 644 -10.12 -51.90 -2.72
C VAL A 644 -8.81 -51.41 -2.11
N THR A 645 -8.14 -50.45 -2.76
CA THR A 645 -6.84 -49.94 -2.30
C THR A 645 -6.96 -48.77 -1.32
N GLY A 646 -8.12 -48.10 -1.28
CA GLY A 646 -8.36 -46.90 -0.49
C GLY A 646 -7.58 -45.68 -0.98
N GLN A 647 -6.88 -45.79 -2.11
CA GLN A 647 -6.09 -44.71 -2.69
C GLN A 647 -6.94 -43.80 -3.57
N ASP A 648 -6.57 -42.51 -3.51
CA ASP A 648 -7.19 -41.42 -4.23
C ASP A 648 -6.49 -41.24 -5.59
N LYS A 649 -7.21 -41.41 -6.70
CA LYS A 649 -6.72 -41.27 -8.08
C LYS A 649 -7.33 -40.03 -8.76
N PRO A 650 -6.52 -39.19 -9.44
CA PRO A 650 -7.04 -38.06 -10.23
C PRO A 650 -8.02 -38.50 -11.32
N LEU A 651 -9.02 -37.67 -11.63
CA LEU A 651 -10.07 -37.98 -12.62
C LEU A 651 -9.49 -38.40 -13.98
N ARG A 652 -8.46 -37.71 -14.47
CA ARG A 652 -7.79 -38.03 -15.75
C ARG A 652 -7.20 -39.44 -15.77
N ALA A 653 -6.60 -39.88 -14.68
CA ALA A 653 -6.01 -41.22 -14.57
C ALA A 653 -7.13 -42.29 -14.51
N ALA A 654 -8.20 -42.02 -13.76
CA ALA A 654 -9.35 -42.91 -13.68
C ALA A 654 -10.08 -43.08 -15.04
N ILE A 655 -10.13 -42.02 -15.85
CA ILE A 655 -10.66 -42.08 -17.22
C ILE A 655 -9.74 -42.92 -18.13
N ALA A 656 -8.41 -42.69 -18.06
CA ALA A 656 -7.45 -43.44 -18.88
C ALA A 656 -7.42 -44.95 -18.56
N GLU A 657 -7.62 -45.31 -17.30
CA GLU A 657 -7.69 -46.70 -16.82
C GLU A 657 -9.07 -47.36 -17.01
N GLN A 658 -10.05 -46.66 -17.60
CA GLN A 658 -11.44 -47.11 -17.78
C GLN A 658 -12.18 -47.42 -16.47
N ASP A 659 -11.76 -46.84 -15.35
CA ASP A 659 -12.50 -46.87 -14.08
C ASP A 659 -13.78 -45.99 -14.16
N ILE A 660 -13.82 -45.05 -15.11
CA ILE A 660 -14.97 -44.20 -15.41
C ILE A 660 -15.32 -44.33 -16.90
N ASP A 661 -16.54 -44.79 -17.20
CA ASP A 661 -17.11 -44.83 -18.54
C ASP A 661 -17.68 -43.43 -18.88
N VAL A 662 -16.96 -42.73 -19.75
CA VAL A 662 -17.20 -41.32 -20.10
C VAL A 662 -18.40 -41.15 -21.03
N GLU A 663 -18.65 -42.16 -21.89
CA GLU A 663 -19.75 -42.19 -22.85
C GLU A 663 -21.09 -42.51 -22.16
N LYS A 664 -21.06 -43.44 -21.20
CA LYS A 664 -22.27 -43.84 -20.46
C LYS A 664 -22.47 -43.09 -19.15
N GLY A 665 -21.49 -42.27 -18.74
CA GLY A 665 -21.52 -41.50 -17.50
C GLY A 665 -21.60 -42.36 -16.24
N LYS A 666 -20.81 -43.45 -16.16
CA LYS A 666 -20.83 -44.40 -15.05
C LYS A 666 -19.45 -44.65 -14.46
N VAL A 667 -19.41 -44.83 -13.13
CA VAL A 667 -18.21 -45.12 -12.34
C VAL A 667 -18.19 -46.59 -11.95
N LEU A 668 -17.08 -47.28 -12.18
CA LEU A 668 -16.89 -48.67 -11.81
C LEU A 668 -16.52 -48.80 -10.32
N ASP A 669 -17.29 -49.60 -9.59
CA ASP A 669 -16.92 -50.05 -8.25
C ASP A 669 -16.20 -51.39 -8.34
N ARG A 670 -14.87 -51.39 -8.15
CA ARG A 670 -14.03 -52.61 -8.20
C ARG A 670 -14.36 -53.61 -7.10
N LYS A 671 -14.96 -53.19 -5.98
CA LYS A 671 -15.34 -54.08 -4.88
C LYS A 671 -16.60 -54.89 -5.18
N SER A 672 -17.58 -54.26 -5.85
CA SER A 672 -18.85 -54.91 -6.22
C SER A 672 -18.92 -55.35 -7.68
N ASN A 673 -17.91 -54.99 -8.49
CA ASN A 673 -17.85 -55.17 -9.94
C ASN A 673 -19.11 -54.65 -10.66
N ARG A 674 -19.70 -53.57 -10.15
CA ARG A 674 -20.88 -52.92 -10.71
C ARG A 674 -20.56 -51.47 -11.04
N SER A 675 -21.17 -50.97 -12.10
CA SER A 675 -21.09 -49.57 -12.47
C SER A 675 -22.26 -48.78 -11.89
N HIS A 676 -21.97 -47.58 -11.41
CA HIS A 676 -22.92 -46.68 -10.76
C HIS A 676 -22.92 -45.31 -11.43
N ASN A 677 -24.06 -44.63 -11.41
CA ASN A 677 -24.15 -43.24 -11.87
C ASN A 677 -23.36 -42.32 -10.91
N PHE A 678 -23.01 -41.10 -11.37
CA PHE A 678 -22.13 -40.20 -10.60
C PHE A 678 -22.70 -39.81 -9.23
N ASP A 679 -24.01 -39.58 -9.14
CA ASP A 679 -24.72 -39.29 -7.88
C ASP A 679 -24.61 -40.43 -6.86
N VAL A 680 -24.82 -41.67 -7.31
CA VAL A 680 -24.66 -42.87 -6.48
C VAL A 680 -23.19 -43.07 -6.10
N ALA A 681 -22.26 -42.76 -7.01
CA ALA A 681 -20.83 -42.87 -6.76
C ALA A 681 -20.35 -41.88 -5.67
N PHE A 682 -20.83 -40.63 -5.67
CA PHE A 682 -20.56 -39.67 -4.59
C PHE A 682 -21.17 -40.11 -3.25
N ASN A 683 -22.42 -40.59 -3.25
CA ASN A 683 -23.07 -41.08 -2.03
C ASN A 683 -22.36 -42.31 -1.42
N LYS A 684 -21.72 -43.13 -2.26
CA LYS A 684 -20.91 -44.29 -1.84
C LYS A 684 -19.45 -43.93 -1.50
N GLY A 685 -19.03 -42.69 -1.73
CA GLY A 685 -17.64 -42.24 -1.53
C GLY A 685 -16.64 -42.81 -2.55
N LEU A 686 -17.11 -43.26 -3.71
CA LEU A 686 -16.28 -43.68 -4.86
C LEU A 686 -15.72 -42.48 -5.61
N LEU A 687 -16.44 -41.35 -5.58
CA LEU A 687 -15.95 -40.05 -6.03
C LEU A 687 -15.91 -39.10 -4.84
N VAL A 688 -14.84 -38.31 -4.76
CA VAL A 688 -14.63 -37.30 -3.72
C VAL A 688 -14.23 -35.99 -4.38
N THR A 689 -14.86 -34.88 -3.98
CA THR A 689 -14.47 -33.54 -4.44
C THR A 689 -13.32 -33.02 -3.59
N VAL A 690 -12.25 -32.59 -4.25
CA VAL A 690 -11.05 -32.00 -3.63
C VAL A 690 -10.96 -30.53 -4.00
N GLN A 691 -10.62 -29.71 -3.02
CA GLN A 691 -10.27 -28.31 -3.22
C GLN A 691 -8.75 -28.21 -3.32
N LYS A 692 -8.23 -27.98 -4.52
CA LYS A 692 -6.85 -27.56 -4.68
C LYS A 692 -6.76 -26.04 -4.45
N PRO A 693 -5.72 -25.54 -3.77
CA PRO A 693 -5.47 -24.11 -3.70
C PRO A 693 -5.43 -23.49 -5.10
N ILE A 694 -6.14 -22.39 -5.30
CA ILE A 694 -6.17 -21.56 -6.51
C ILE A 694 -4.77 -21.14 -6.90
N THR A 695 -3.89 -20.84 -5.94
CA THR A 695 -2.47 -20.54 -6.21
C THR A 695 -1.77 -21.72 -6.88
N GLY A 696 -2.10 -22.95 -6.44
CA GLY A 696 -1.68 -24.20 -7.06
C GLY A 696 -2.28 -24.40 -8.46
N LYS A 697 -3.54 -24.01 -8.68
CA LYS A 697 -4.18 -23.99 -10.01
C LYS A 697 -3.59 -22.96 -10.95
N ILE A 698 -3.08 -21.82 -10.47
CA ILE A 698 -2.37 -20.83 -11.28
C ILE A 698 -0.97 -21.33 -11.64
N LEU A 699 -0.29 -22.02 -10.73
CA LEU A 699 0.99 -22.70 -10.98
C LEU A 699 0.85 -23.90 -11.93
N GLU A 700 -0.19 -24.74 -11.77
CA GLU A 700 -0.48 -25.89 -12.64
C GLU A 700 -1.09 -25.45 -13.98
N LYS A 701 -1.97 -24.44 -14.04
CA LYS A 701 -2.41 -23.83 -15.32
C LYS A 701 -1.24 -23.18 -16.05
N ARG A 702 -0.28 -22.57 -15.34
CA ARG A 702 0.97 -22.09 -15.93
C ARG A 702 1.81 -23.23 -16.53
N GLN A 703 1.77 -24.45 -15.97
CA GLN A 703 2.46 -25.62 -16.55
C GLN A 703 1.65 -26.38 -17.62
N SER A 704 0.32 -26.36 -17.53
CA SER A 704 -0.59 -27.21 -18.33
C SER A 704 -1.16 -26.50 -19.56
N MET A 705 -1.38 -25.18 -19.50
CA MET A 705 -1.80 -24.39 -20.67
C MET A 705 -0.69 -24.22 -21.70
N ASP A 706 0.58 -24.36 -21.30
CA ASP A 706 1.73 -24.30 -22.21
C ASP A 706 1.80 -25.52 -23.16
N ASN A 707 1.10 -26.62 -22.84
CA ASN A 707 1.15 -27.86 -23.62
C ASN A 707 -0.05 -28.10 -24.57
N LEU A 708 -1.19 -27.41 -24.43
CA LEU A 708 -2.44 -27.87 -25.06
C LEU A 708 -3.08 -26.96 -26.11
N LEU A 709 -2.64 -25.70 -26.27
CA LEU A 709 -3.35 -24.79 -27.18
C LEU A 709 -2.55 -24.18 -28.33
N GLY A 710 -1.22 -24.16 -28.39
CA GLY A 710 -0.52 -23.58 -29.55
C GLY A 710 -0.97 -22.16 -29.97
N VAL A 711 -1.71 -21.45 -29.10
CA VAL A 711 -2.15 -20.07 -29.26
C VAL A 711 -1.28 -19.25 -28.30
N SER A 712 -0.70 -18.16 -28.82
CA SER A 712 0.29 -17.35 -28.10
C SER A 712 -0.16 -16.95 -26.69
N PRO A 713 0.65 -17.22 -25.64
CA PRO A 713 0.40 -16.89 -24.24
C PRO A 713 0.84 -15.45 -23.94
N ILE A 714 0.47 -14.50 -24.79
CA ILE A 714 0.68 -13.08 -24.54
C ILE A 714 -0.59 -12.53 -23.89
N GLY A 715 -0.64 -12.65 -22.56
CA GLY A 715 -1.49 -11.76 -21.76
C GLY A 715 -0.95 -10.32 -21.86
N LYS A 716 -1.78 -9.32 -21.54
CA LYS A 716 -1.42 -7.89 -21.60
C LYS A 716 -0.41 -7.43 -20.52
N GLY A 717 0.34 -8.34 -19.91
CA GLY A 717 1.22 -8.04 -18.78
C GLY A 717 2.54 -8.83 -18.78
N PRO A 718 3.49 -8.44 -17.90
CA PRO A 718 4.82 -9.03 -17.82
C PRO A 718 4.77 -10.53 -17.46
N LYS A 719 5.48 -11.36 -18.22
CA LYS A 719 5.61 -12.81 -17.97
C LYS A 719 7.08 -13.23 -18.07
N GLU A 720 7.53 -14.11 -17.18
CA GLU A 720 8.82 -14.77 -17.33
C GLU A 720 8.79 -15.75 -18.50
N MET A 721 9.74 -15.62 -19.42
CA MET A 721 9.91 -16.54 -20.55
C MET A 721 11.39 -16.71 -20.92
N SER A 722 11.73 -17.83 -21.54
CA SER A 722 13.07 -18.03 -22.12
C SER A 722 13.22 -17.25 -23.43
N LEU A 723 14.45 -17.01 -23.88
CA LEU A 723 14.71 -16.39 -25.18
C LEU A 723 14.09 -17.22 -26.31
N ARG A 724 14.18 -18.55 -26.22
CA ARG A 724 13.53 -19.47 -27.15
C ARG A 724 12.01 -19.30 -27.21
N ASP A 725 11.38 -19.11 -26.06
CA ASP A 725 9.93 -18.89 -25.99
C ASP A 725 9.55 -17.51 -26.52
N ALA A 726 10.34 -16.47 -26.22
CA ALA A 726 10.13 -15.12 -26.74
C ALA A 726 10.22 -15.03 -28.27
N LEU A 727 11.11 -15.83 -28.88
CA LEU A 727 11.21 -15.99 -30.33
C LEU A 727 10.03 -16.79 -30.91
N LYS A 728 9.57 -17.83 -30.21
CA LYS A 728 8.43 -18.66 -30.63
C LYS A 728 7.11 -17.88 -30.67
N TYR A 729 6.97 -16.85 -29.84
CA TYR A 729 5.75 -16.04 -29.72
C TYR A 729 5.82 -14.68 -30.44
N ASP A 730 6.82 -14.48 -31.32
CA ASP A 730 7.04 -13.23 -32.08
C ASP A 730 7.22 -11.96 -31.23
N THR A 731 7.43 -12.08 -29.92
CA THR A 731 7.77 -10.94 -29.04
C THR A 731 9.16 -10.40 -29.35
N LEU A 732 10.08 -11.32 -29.69
CA LEU A 732 11.40 -11.02 -30.24
C LEU A 732 11.53 -11.68 -31.62
N SER A 733 12.28 -11.06 -32.51
CA SER A 733 12.52 -11.57 -33.86
C SER A 733 14.01 -11.60 -34.15
N LEU A 734 14.50 -12.72 -34.68
CA LEU A 734 15.92 -12.86 -35.05
C LEU A 734 16.41 -11.81 -36.04
N ASP A 735 15.50 -11.26 -36.86
CA ASP A 735 15.83 -10.30 -37.92
C ASP A 735 15.71 -8.83 -37.47
N ARG A 736 14.92 -8.55 -36.43
CA ARG A 736 14.63 -7.18 -35.98
C ARG A 736 15.24 -6.84 -34.63
N SER A 737 15.38 -7.84 -33.76
CA SER A 737 15.84 -7.65 -32.39
C SER A 737 17.36 -7.61 -32.33
N VAL A 738 17.88 -6.78 -31.43
CA VAL A 738 19.31 -6.54 -31.26
C VAL A 738 19.70 -6.73 -29.81
N LEU A 739 20.83 -7.39 -29.56
CA LEU A 739 21.45 -7.51 -28.26
C LEU A 739 22.46 -6.36 -28.09
N LYS A 740 22.41 -5.64 -26.97
CA LYS A 740 23.47 -4.69 -26.62
C LYS A 740 24.65 -5.44 -25.99
N HIS A 741 25.80 -5.41 -26.66
CA HIS A 741 26.99 -6.12 -26.19
C HIS A 741 27.46 -5.55 -24.84
N PRO A 742 27.66 -6.37 -23.78
CA PRO A 742 27.99 -5.88 -22.43
C PRO A 742 29.29 -5.06 -22.36
N GLU A 743 30.34 -5.50 -23.06
CA GLU A 743 31.65 -4.82 -23.05
C GLU A 743 31.79 -3.71 -24.10
N ARG A 744 31.39 -3.98 -25.36
CA ARG A 744 31.56 -3.04 -26.48
C ARG A 744 30.46 -1.98 -26.55
N ARG A 745 29.33 -2.16 -25.86
CA ARG A 745 28.13 -1.31 -25.90
C ARG A 745 27.53 -1.08 -27.29
N VAL A 746 27.92 -1.90 -28.28
CA VAL A 746 27.39 -1.89 -29.65
C VAL A 746 26.18 -2.83 -29.76
N PHE A 747 25.21 -2.45 -30.59
CA PHE A 747 24.07 -3.29 -30.94
C PHE A 747 24.47 -4.38 -31.94
N VAL A 748 24.27 -5.64 -31.57
CA VAL A 748 24.54 -6.81 -32.40
C VAL A 748 23.21 -7.47 -32.73
N PRO A 749 22.92 -7.79 -34.01
CA PRO A 749 21.70 -8.53 -34.36
C PRO A 749 21.58 -9.83 -33.56
N LEU A 750 20.38 -10.13 -33.05
CA LEU A 750 20.16 -11.27 -32.15
C LEU A 750 20.60 -12.61 -32.78
N LYS A 751 20.46 -12.74 -34.10
CA LYS A 751 20.96 -13.87 -34.88
C LYS A 751 22.48 -14.08 -34.76
N VAL A 752 23.26 -13.00 -34.80
CA VAL A 752 24.72 -13.05 -34.68
C VAL A 752 25.12 -13.28 -33.23
N ALA A 753 24.40 -12.66 -32.28
CA ALA A 753 24.65 -12.84 -30.85
C ALA A 753 24.49 -14.30 -30.38
N LEU A 754 23.49 -15.03 -30.93
CA LEU A 754 23.31 -16.47 -30.66
C LEU A 754 24.44 -17.31 -31.26
N GLN A 755 24.92 -16.97 -32.45
CA GLN A 755 26.03 -17.68 -33.12
C GLN A 755 27.36 -17.48 -32.38
N GLU A 756 27.60 -16.29 -31.85
CA GLU A 756 28.79 -15.94 -31.07
C GLU A 756 28.71 -16.43 -29.61
N GLY A 757 27.58 -17.03 -29.21
CA GLY A 757 27.36 -17.52 -27.84
C GLY A 757 27.26 -16.40 -26.80
N LEU A 758 26.93 -15.17 -27.23
CA LEU A 758 26.78 -14.03 -26.33
C LEU A 758 25.56 -14.17 -25.43
N ILE A 759 24.49 -14.79 -25.92
CA ILE A 759 23.27 -15.10 -25.17
C ILE A 759 22.87 -16.56 -25.44
N SER A 760 22.36 -17.26 -24.42
CA SER A 760 21.87 -18.63 -24.55
C SER A 760 20.37 -18.63 -24.81
N GLU A 761 19.89 -19.60 -25.59
CA GLU A 761 18.46 -19.75 -25.88
C GLU A 761 17.64 -20.08 -24.61
N GLU A 762 18.30 -20.66 -23.61
CA GLU A 762 17.75 -21.02 -22.32
C GLU A 762 17.69 -19.85 -21.32
N SER A 763 18.36 -18.72 -21.61
CA SER A 763 18.34 -17.52 -20.75
C SER A 763 16.91 -17.02 -20.57
N ARG A 764 16.53 -16.67 -19.33
CA ARG A 764 15.18 -16.22 -18.98
C ARG A 764 15.16 -14.71 -18.74
N ALA A 765 14.02 -14.11 -19.06
CA ALA A 765 13.73 -12.70 -18.77
C ALA A 765 12.26 -12.54 -18.40
N THR A 766 11.96 -11.49 -17.63
CA THR A 766 10.59 -10.98 -17.53
C THR A 766 10.30 -10.14 -18.77
N VAL A 767 9.44 -10.66 -19.66
CA VAL A 767 9.08 -10.02 -20.92
C VAL A 767 7.69 -9.42 -20.79
N ASP A 768 7.61 -8.09 -20.88
CA ASP A 768 6.36 -7.34 -21.00
C ASP A 768 6.14 -6.96 -22.47
N PRO A 769 5.05 -7.41 -23.13
CA PRO A 769 4.77 -7.06 -24.52
C PRO A 769 4.71 -5.55 -24.80
N LYS A 770 4.52 -4.70 -23.76
CA LYS A 770 4.51 -3.24 -23.89
C LYS A 770 5.90 -2.61 -23.87
N GLN A 771 6.92 -3.31 -23.40
CA GLN A 771 8.29 -2.81 -23.33
C GLN A 771 9.04 -3.13 -24.62
N SER A 772 9.92 -2.21 -25.06
CA SER A 772 10.71 -2.40 -26.28
C SER A 772 12.06 -3.08 -26.04
N PHE A 773 12.36 -3.49 -24.80
CA PHE A 773 13.58 -4.21 -24.45
C PHE A 773 13.38 -5.09 -23.21
N PHE A 774 14.19 -6.14 -23.10
CA PHE A 774 14.14 -7.12 -22.02
C PHE A 774 15.53 -7.42 -21.51
N VAL A 775 15.65 -7.64 -20.21
CA VAL A 775 16.92 -8.00 -19.55
C VAL A 775 16.90 -9.50 -19.26
N PHE A 776 17.78 -10.25 -19.91
CA PHE A 776 17.96 -11.68 -19.75
C PHE A 776 19.04 -11.99 -18.70
N ASP A 777 18.97 -13.20 -18.13
CA ASP A 777 19.92 -13.73 -17.16
C ASP A 777 21.38 -13.42 -17.55
N GLY A 778 22.13 -12.80 -16.64
CA GLY A 778 23.51 -12.35 -16.91
C GLY A 778 23.65 -10.88 -17.32
N ASN A 779 22.63 -10.04 -17.08
CA ASN A 779 22.66 -8.59 -17.35
C ASN A 779 22.75 -8.25 -18.85
N GLN A 780 22.15 -9.09 -19.69
CA GLN A 780 22.17 -8.96 -21.15
C GLN A 780 20.87 -8.32 -21.63
N VAL A 781 20.97 -7.19 -22.31
CA VAL A 781 19.80 -6.40 -22.71
C VAL A 781 19.49 -6.62 -24.18
N VAL A 782 18.33 -7.23 -24.46
CA VAL A 782 17.84 -7.48 -25.82
C VAL A 782 16.72 -6.49 -26.13
N TYR A 783 16.89 -5.72 -27.19
CA TYR A 783 15.89 -4.77 -27.68
C TYR A 783 15.07 -5.40 -28.80
N VAL A 784 13.75 -5.17 -28.79
CA VAL A 784 12.83 -5.61 -29.85
C VAL A 784 13.22 -4.99 -31.19
N ARG A 785 13.68 -3.73 -31.16
CA ARG A 785 14.26 -2.98 -32.28
C ARG A 785 15.42 -2.13 -31.78
N GLU A 786 16.35 -1.80 -32.67
CA GLU A 786 17.45 -0.89 -32.35
C GLU A 786 16.90 0.47 -31.87
N PRO A 787 17.27 0.92 -30.65
CA PRO A 787 16.85 2.22 -30.14
C PRO A 787 17.53 3.35 -30.90
N LEU A 788 16.86 4.49 -31.03
CA LEU A 788 17.44 5.66 -31.68
C LEU A 788 18.52 6.27 -30.78
N SER A 789 19.62 6.74 -31.39
CA SER A 789 20.53 7.63 -30.66
C SER A 789 19.83 8.97 -30.42
N PHE A 790 20.23 9.69 -29.37
CA PHE A 790 19.67 11.00 -29.07
C PHE A 790 19.81 11.98 -30.25
N ASP A 791 20.98 12.00 -30.90
CA ASP A 791 21.20 12.84 -32.08
C ASP A 791 20.24 12.46 -33.23
N GLN A 792 20.03 11.17 -33.48
CA GLN A 792 19.08 10.69 -34.49
C GLN A 792 17.63 11.06 -34.15
N ALA A 793 17.25 10.99 -32.87
CA ALA A 793 15.92 11.36 -32.40
C ALA A 793 15.64 12.87 -32.61
N VAL A 794 16.66 13.72 -32.39
CA VAL A 794 16.58 15.16 -32.63
C VAL A 794 16.54 15.48 -34.13
N GLU A 795 17.44 14.89 -34.93
CA GLU A 795 17.51 15.12 -36.38
C GLU A 795 16.27 14.65 -37.15
N SER A 796 15.66 13.55 -36.69
CA SER A 796 14.41 13.03 -37.25
C SER A 796 13.16 13.81 -36.81
N GLY A 797 13.32 14.82 -35.93
CA GLY A 797 12.21 15.61 -35.39
C GLY A 797 11.28 14.83 -34.46
N LEU A 798 11.69 13.63 -34.00
CA LEU A 798 10.94 12.81 -33.05
C LEU A 798 11.13 13.30 -31.61
N LEU A 799 12.29 13.88 -31.28
CA LEU A 799 12.57 14.52 -30.00
C LEU A 799 12.66 16.04 -30.18
N ASP A 800 11.73 16.77 -29.58
CA ASP A 800 11.81 18.23 -29.50
C ASP A 800 12.62 18.64 -28.26
N VAL A 801 13.81 19.18 -28.48
CA VAL A 801 14.75 19.58 -27.43
C VAL A 801 14.28 20.84 -26.68
N SER A 802 13.40 21.65 -27.28
CA SER A 802 12.85 22.84 -26.63
C SER A 802 11.78 22.50 -25.59
N THR A 803 10.98 21.46 -25.85
CA THR A 803 9.90 21.00 -24.97
C THR A 803 10.24 19.73 -24.18
N GLY A 804 11.30 19.02 -24.56
CA GLY A 804 11.72 17.75 -23.96
C GLY A 804 10.76 16.59 -24.22
N LYS A 805 9.94 16.69 -25.27
CA LYS A 805 8.90 15.70 -25.62
C LYS A 805 9.32 14.85 -26.81
N PHE A 806 9.10 13.55 -26.69
CA PHE A 806 9.32 12.54 -27.70
C PHE A 806 7.99 12.11 -28.33
N VAL A 807 7.93 12.09 -29.65
CA VAL A 807 6.75 11.72 -30.44
C VAL A 807 6.91 10.28 -30.90
N TYR A 808 6.06 9.39 -30.38
CA TYR A 808 5.99 8.01 -30.84
C TYR A 808 4.79 7.83 -31.80
N LYS A 809 5.04 7.20 -32.95
CA LYS A 809 4.01 6.79 -33.91
C LYS A 809 3.89 5.27 -33.89
N SER A 810 2.86 4.75 -33.24
CA SER A 810 2.61 3.31 -33.20
C SER A 810 2.06 2.83 -34.54
N SER A 811 2.88 2.14 -35.33
CA SER A 811 2.35 1.33 -36.45
C SER A 811 1.92 -0.02 -35.89
N THR A 812 0.61 -0.23 -35.72
CA THR A 812 0.07 -1.55 -35.38
C THR A 812 0.45 -2.56 -36.46
N ILE A 813 1.22 -3.57 -36.07
CA ILE A 813 1.53 -4.72 -36.92
C ILE A 813 0.28 -5.61 -36.93
N GLY A 814 -0.46 -5.59 -38.05
CA GLY A 814 -1.60 -6.45 -38.31
C GLY A 814 -2.36 -5.98 -39.55
N GLY A 815 -2.15 -6.67 -40.68
CA GLY A 815 -2.70 -6.28 -41.98
C GLY A 815 -4.23 -6.29 -42.03
N GLY A 816 -4.78 -5.27 -42.67
CA GLY A 816 -6.21 -5.12 -42.95
C GLY A 816 -6.49 -3.65 -43.27
N ALA A 817 -6.56 -3.32 -44.55
CA ALA A 817 -6.86 -1.97 -45.01
C ALA A 817 -8.30 -1.59 -44.62
N THR A 818 -8.45 -0.81 -43.56
CA THR A 818 -9.51 0.21 -43.36
C THR A 818 -9.19 0.99 -42.07
N ASP A 819 -9.08 2.31 -42.20
CA ASP A 819 -9.10 3.35 -41.15
C ASP A 819 -7.95 3.35 -40.12
N ALA A 820 -6.79 3.87 -40.52
CA ALA A 820 -5.70 4.22 -39.62
C ALA A 820 -5.88 5.66 -39.08
N SER A 821 -6.40 5.80 -37.86
CA SER A 821 -6.09 6.95 -37.01
C SER A 821 -4.78 6.67 -36.29
N ASP A 822 -3.66 7.17 -36.81
CA ASP A 822 -2.36 7.10 -36.15
C ASP A 822 -2.47 7.71 -34.73
N VAL A 823 -2.41 6.88 -33.70
CA VAL A 823 -2.34 7.36 -32.32
C VAL A 823 -0.93 7.88 -32.10
N VAL A 824 -0.81 9.20 -31.98
CA VAL A 824 0.44 9.89 -31.67
C VAL A 824 0.55 10.01 -30.15
N GLU A 825 1.49 9.28 -29.56
CA GLU A 825 1.76 9.34 -28.13
C GLU A 825 2.93 10.29 -27.86
N LEU A 826 2.75 11.18 -26.88
CA LEU A 826 3.75 12.16 -26.46
C LEU A 826 4.36 11.70 -25.13
N LEU A 827 5.63 11.30 -25.17
CA LEU A 827 6.38 10.83 -24.01
C LEU A 827 7.37 11.92 -23.55
N ASN A 828 7.67 12.00 -22.26
CA ASN A 828 8.82 12.78 -21.79
C ASN A 828 10.12 12.01 -22.07
N LEU A 829 11.28 12.69 -21.98
CA LEU A 829 12.58 12.08 -22.27
C LEU A 829 12.88 10.85 -21.36
N LYS A 830 12.46 10.90 -20.09
CA LYS A 830 12.68 9.81 -19.13
C LYS A 830 11.88 8.56 -19.49
N ASP A 831 10.62 8.72 -19.89
CA ASP A 831 9.71 7.66 -20.25
C ASP A 831 10.08 7.08 -21.62
N ALA A 832 10.53 7.90 -22.57
CA ALA A 832 11.05 7.43 -23.85
C ALA A 832 12.29 6.53 -23.69
N ILE A 833 13.20 6.87 -22.76
CA ILE A 833 14.34 6.02 -22.39
C ILE A 833 13.86 4.78 -21.62
N GLY A 834 12.93 4.95 -20.68
CA GLY A 834 12.36 3.86 -19.87
C GLY A 834 11.60 2.82 -20.68
N GLN A 835 11.01 3.21 -21.82
CA GLN A 835 10.34 2.31 -22.76
C GLN A 835 11.30 1.74 -23.83
N GLY A 836 12.56 2.21 -23.87
CA GLY A 836 13.60 1.72 -24.77
C GLY A 836 13.58 2.30 -26.19
N TYR A 837 12.97 3.47 -26.40
CA TYR A 837 12.95 4.11 -27.72
C TYR A 837 14.22 4.92 -28.01
N ILE A 838 14.84 5.47 -26.97
CA ILE A 838 16.10 6.22 -27.05
C ILE A 838 17.19 5.47 -26.29
N ASP A 839 18.38 5.33 -26.86
CA ASP A 839 19.51 4.71 -26.19
C ASP A 839 20.00 5.58 -25.02
N PRO A 840 19.91 5.11 -23.75
CA PRO A 840 20.33 5.87 -22.57
C PRO A 840 21.83 6.22 -22.55
N GLU A 841 22.65 5.49 -23.30
CA GLU A 841 24.11 5.69 -23.33
C GLU A 841 24.57 6.54 -24.51
N SER A 842 23.66 6.94 -25.40
CA SER A 842 23.98 7.83 -26.52
C SER A 842 24.24 9.29 -26.09
N VAL A 843 24.00 9.62 -24.82
CA VAL A 843 24.23 10.95 -24.24
C VAL A 843 24.81 10.83 -22.85
N LEU A 844 25.77 11.68 -22.55
CA LEU A 844 26.38 11.80 -21.24
C LEU A 844 26.22 13.22 -20.70
N LEU A 845 25.83 13.33 -19.42
CA LEU A 845 25.79 14.60 -18.70
C LEU A 845 27.13 14.88 -18.03
N LYS A 846 27.67 16.08 -18.22
CA LYS A 846 28.86 16.56 -17.50
C LYS A 846 28.50 16.96 -16.06
N ASP A 847 28.99 16.21 -15.07
CA ASP A 847 28.99 16.63 -13.67
C ASP A 847 30.27 17.43 -13.40
N GLY A 848 30.14 18.76 -13.43
CA GLY A 848 31.23 19.69 -13.22
C GLY A 848 31.85 19.68 -11.83
N ALA A 849 31.05 19.42 -10.79
CA ALA A 849 31.50 19.38 -9.40
C ALA A 849 32.38 18.16 -9.11
N LYS A 850 32.06 17.01 -9.71
CA LYS A 850 32.81 15.75 -9.55
C LYS A 850 33.74 15.43 -10.71
N LYS A 851 33.76 16.29 -11.75
CA LYS A 851 34.51 16.10 -12.99
C LYS A 851 34.30 14.70 -13.61
N LYS A 852 33.03 14.26 -13.68
CA LYS A 852 32.67 12.94 -14.21
C LYS A 852 31.55 13.04 -15.25
N LEU A 853 31.62 12.20 -16.28
CA LEU A 853 30.54 12.01 -17.25
C LEU A 853 29.55 10.96 -16.72
N LEU A 854 28.27 11.31 -16.70
CA LEU A 854 27.20 10.48 -16.14
C LEU A 854 26.19 10.11 -17.23
N PRO A 855 25.80 8.83 -17.37
CA PRO A 855 24.67 8.44 -18.20
C PRO A 855 23.36 9.06 -17.72
N LEU A 856 22.43 9.32 -18.64
CA LEU A 856 21.14 9.94 -18.31
C LEU A 856 20.36 9.24 -17.18
N PRO A 857 20.26 7.89 -17.13
CA PRO A 857 19.58 7.21 -16.03
C PRO A 857 20.18 7.49 -14.65
N GLU A 858 21.51 7.66 -14.57
CA GLU A 858 22.19 8.02 -13.32
C GLU A 858 21.97 9.50 -12.97
N ALA A 859 21.94 10.38 -13.98
CA ALA A 859 21.64 11.80 -13.80
C ALA A 859 20.21 12.04 -13.28
N PHE A 860 19.21 11.32 -13.80
CA PHE A 860 17.84 11.37 -13.29
C PHE A 860 17.75 10.87 -11.84
N ARG A 861 18.46 9.78 -11.50
CA ARG A 861 18.50 9.24 -10.13
C ARG A 861 19.12 10.23 -9.13
N LYS A 862 20.11 11.00 -9.58
CA LYS A 862 20.77 12.04 -8.78
C LYS A 862 20.02 13.38 -8.78
N GLY A 863 18.90 13.50 -9.50
CA GLY A 863 18.12 14.73 -9.61
C GLY A 863 18.84 15.85 -10.37
N LEU A 864 19.83 15.52 -11.20
CA LEU A 864 20.55 16.49 -12.04
C LEU A 864 19.74 16.90 -13.28
N ILE A 865 18.74 16.10 -13.65
CA ILE A 865 17.78 16.40 -14.71
C ILE A 865 16.38 16.22 -14.14
N ASP A 866 15.53 17.23 -14.31
CA ASP A 866 14.11 17.20 -13.95
C ASP A 866 13.36 16.27 -14.93
N ALA A 867 12.65 15.28 -14.39
CA ALA A 867 11.94 14.26 -15.16
C ALA A 867 10.74 14.81 -15.97
N ASP A 868 10.08 15.86 -15.47
CA ASP A 868 8.83 16.36 -16.03
C ASP A 868 9.06 17.61 -16.89
N LYS A 869 10.04 18.45 -16.51
CA LYS A 869 10.32 19.72 -17.18
C LYS A 869 11.53 19.69 -18.10
N SER A 870 12.28 18.58 -18.15
CA SER A 870 13.52 18.43 -18.94
C SER A 870 14.55 19.55 -18.70
N ASN A 871 14.60 20.10 -17.48
CA ASN A 871 15.63 21.07 -17.10
C ASN A 871 16.85 20.33 -16.56
N VAL A 872 18.04 20.80 -16.94
CA VAL A 872 19.33 20.24 -16.53
C VAL A 872 19.99 21.18 -15.54
N LEU A 873 20.46 20.64 -14.42
CA LEU A 873 21.21 21.38 -13.41
C LEU A 873 22.70 21.34 -13.77
N ASP A 874 23.27 22.52 -14.04
CA ASP A 874 24.72 22.65 -14.12
C ASP A 874 25.33 22.67 -12.71
N THR A 875 26.08 21.64 -12.36
CA THR A 875 26.69 21.50 -11.03
C THR A 875 27.87 22.44 -10.80
N ASN A 876 28.47 23.03 -11.84
CA ASN A 876 29.53 24.05 -11.66
C ASN A 876 28.92 25.40 -11.25
N THR A 877 27.85 25.82 -11.91
CA THR A 877 27.25 27.15 -11.71
C THR A 877 26.04 27.14 -10.78
N SER A 878 25.56 25.94 -10.40
CA SER A 878 24.31 25.72 -9.66
C SER A 878 23.07 26.34 -10.34
N LYS A 879 23.13 26.57 -11.65
CA LYS A 879 22.02 27.12 -12.44
C LYS A 879 21.25 26.02 -13.15
N LEU A 880 19.93 26.15 -13.15
CA LEU A 880 19.05 25.33 -13.97
C LEU A 880 19.02 25.89 -15.40
N THR A 881 19.32 25.05 -16.38
CA THR A 881 19.26 25.36 -17.80
C THR A 881 18.21 24.47 -18.48
N THR A 882 17.60 24.97 -19.54
CA THR A 882 16.70 24.17 -20.38
C THR A 882 17.49 23.11 -21.15
N LEU A 883 16.86 22.00 -21.54
CA LEU A 883 17.52 20.95 -22.35
C LEU A 883 18.23 21.51 -23.59
N GLN A 884 17.59 22.43 -24.33
CA GLN A 884 18.20 23.09 -25.50
C GLN A 884 19.49 23.83 -25.14
N ALA A 885 19.44 24.69 -24.13
CA ALA A 885 20.63 25.39 -23.64
C ALA A 885 21.71 24.44 -23.11
N ALA A 886 21.34 23.29 -22.51
CA ALA A 886 22.29 22.27 -22.05
C ALA A 886 22.97 21.55 -23.21
N VAL A 887 22.24 21.28 -24.31
CA VAL A 887 22.81 20.81 -25.57
C VAL A 887 23.73 21.88 -26.13
N ASP A 888 23.27 23.12 -26.33
CA ASP A 888 24.04 24.21 -26.96
C ASP A 888 25.32 24.57 -26.20
N SER A 889 25.25 24.63 -24.85
CA SER A 889 26.40 24.89 -23.98
C SER A 889 27.37 23.70 -23.85
N GLY A 890 27.03 22.53 -24.40
CA GLY A 890 27.87 21.34 -24.32
C GLY A 890 27.91 20.68 -22.94
N LEU A 891 26.90 20.95 -22.09
CA LEU A 891 26.68 20.28 -20.80
C LEU A 891 26.21 18.82 -21.01
N LEU A 892 25.46 18.59 -22.09
CA LEU A 892 25.19 17.26 -22.64
C LEU A 892 26.21 16.96 -23.76
N VAL A 893 26.89 15.84 -23.62
CA VAL A 893 27.88 15.33 -24.58
C VAL A 893 27.21 14.27 -25.43
N THR A 894 27.35 14.38 -26.74
CA THR A 894 26.89 13.39 -27.72
C THR A 894 28.04 12.99 -28.64
N PRO A 895 28.03 11.79 -29.26
CA PRO A 895 29.12 11.30 -30.10
C PRO A 895 29.45 12.21 -31.30
N LYS A 896 28.48 13.00 -31.79
CA LYS A 896 28.70 13.94 -32.90
C LYS A 896 29.39 15.24 -32.49
N ARG A 897 29.44 15.55 -31.19
CA ARG A 897 30.02 16.80 -30.69
C ARG A 897 31.39 16.55 -30.08
N ALA A 898 32.40 17.16 -30.69
CA ALA A 898 33.76 17.08 -30.22
C ALA A 898 33.92 17.69 -28.81
N ILE A 899 34.71 17.03 -27.97
CA ILE A 899 35.06 17.49 -26.62
C ILE A 899 36.33 18.33 -26.71
N CYS A 900 36.41 19.43 -25.96
CA CYS A 900 37.63 20.23 -25.90
C CYS A 900 38.79 19.42 -25.30
N LEU A 901 40.01 19.53 -25.83
CA LEU A 901 41.18 18.83 -25.29
C LEU A 901 41.38 19.11 -23.80
N LEU A 902 41.24 20.35 -23.34
CA LEU A 902 41.31 20.67 -21.91
C LEU A 902 40.21 19.97 -21.11
N GLU A 903 38.98 19.93 -21.61
CA GLU A 903 37.91 19.20 -20.94
C GLU A 903 38.22 17.69 -20.86
N THR A 904 38.80 17.08 -21.90
CA THR A 904 39.18 15.65 -21.83
C THR A 904 40.18 15.34 -20.71
N LEU A 905 41.06 16.30 -20.38
CA LEU A 905 41.98 16.19 -19.24
C LEU A 905 41.24 16.37 -17.91
N ASP A 906 40.31 17.32 -17.82
CA ASP A 906 39.51 17.57 -16.60
C ASP A 906 38.62 16.38 -16.23
N TYR A 907 37.99 15.76 -17.22
CA TYR A 907 37.06 14.64 -17.02
C TYR A 907 37.78 13.28 -17.02
N HIS A 908 39.11 13.27 -16.87
CA HIS A 908 39.94 12.06 -16.75
C HIS A 908 39.82 11.07 -17.93
N LEU A 909 39.56 11.56 -19.15
CA LEU A 909 39.52 10.73 -20.37
C LEU A 909 40.90 10.44 -20.95
N TYR A 910 41.94 11.12 -20.47
CA TYR A 910 43.33 10.88 -20.86
C TYR A 910 44.02 10.00 -19.83
N ASN A 911 44.66 8.91 -20.28
CA ASN A 911 45.49 8.06 -19.43
C ASN A 911 46.96 8.55 -19.43
N PRO A 912 47.48 9.10 -18.32
CA PRO A 912 48.83 9.65 -18.27
C PRO A 912 49.95 8.61 -18.44
N GLU A 913 49.69 7.34 -18.14
CA GLU A 913 50.70 6.26 -18.25
C GLU A 913 50.90 5.80 -19.69
N ARG A 914 49.82 5.84 -20.49
CA ARG A 914 49.81 5.35 -21.87
C ARG A 914 49.79 6.46 -22.92
N GLY A 915 49.45 7.69 -22.53
CA GLY A 915 49.33 8.83 -23.43
C GLY A 915 48.15 8.73 -24.42
N LEU A 916 47.16 7.89 -24.11
CA LEU A 916 46.01 7.63 -24.97
C LEU A 916 44.72 8.20 -24.36
N PHE A 917 43.76 8.52 -25.22
CA PHE A 917 42.44 9.01 -24.86
C PHE A 917 41.43 7.86 -24.91
N GLU A 918 40.62 7.74 -23.86
CA GLU A 918 39.51 6.80 -23.80
C GLU A 918 38.24 7.45 -24.39
N ASP A 919 37.56 6.70 -25.27
CA ASP A 919 36.27 7.12 -25.82
C ASP A 919 35.18 6.97 -24.74
N PRO A 920 34.50 8.05 -24.33
CA PRO A 920 33.51 8.00 -23.25
C PRO A 920 32.25 7.20 -23.61
N PHE A 921 31.99 6.97 -24.90
CA PHE A 921 30.86 6.17 -25.38
C PHE A 921 31.24 4.70 -25.62
N HIS A 922 32.53 4.42 -25.84
CA HIS A 922 33.07 3.08 -26.07
C HIS A 922 34.23 2.80 -25.08
N PRO A 923 33.91 2.42 -23.83
CA PRO A 923 34.92 2.19 -22.80
C PRO A 923 35.89 1.08 -23.24
N ASN A 924 37.16 1.20 -22.83
CA ASN A 924 38.29 0.38 -23.29
C ASN A 924 38.72 0.56 -24.76
N GLN A 925 38.12 1.50 -25.52
CA GLN A 925 38.65 1.91 -26.81
C GLN A 925 39.57 3.11 -26.64
N TYR A 926 40.87 2.86 -26.76
CA TYR A 926 41.90 3.89 -26.66
C TYR A 926 42.27 4.42 -28.05
N LYS A 927 42.30 5.75 -28.17
CA LYS A 927 42.68 6.46 -29.39
C LYS A 927 43.88 7.36 -29.10
N THR A 928 44.79 7.47 -30.05
CA THR A 928 45.84 8.50 -30.02
C THR A 928 45.24 9.90 -30.18
N LEU A 929 45.99 10.97 -29.87
CA LEU A 929 45.49 12.35 -30.06
C LEU A 929 45.09 12.59 -31.53
N ASP A 930 45.90 12.08 -32.47
CA ASP A 930 45.64 12.20 -33.91
C ASP A 930 44.37 11.45 -34.34
N GLU A 931 44.16 10.23 -33.84
CA GLU A 931 42.93 9.46 -34.09
C GLU A 931 41.71 10.09 -33.42
N GLY A 932 41.87 10.69 -32.24
CA GLY A 932 40.83 11.43 -31.54
C GLY A 932 40.36 12.66 -32.32
N ILE A 933 41.29 13.39 -32.94
CA ILE A 933 40.96 14.54 -33.81
C ILE A 933 40.31 14.06 -35.11
N ARG A 934 40.86 13.03 -35.78
CA ARG A 934 40.30 12.48 -37.03
C ARG A 934 38.92 11.85 -36.86
N SER A 935 38.65 11.25 -35.70
CA SER A 935 37.34 10.67 -35.38
C SER A 935 36.32 11.70 -34.85
N GLY A 936 36.72 12.97 -34.70
CA GLY A 936 35.83 14.03 -34.20
C GLY A 936 35.57 13.98 -32.70
N LEU A 937 36.30 13.17 -31.94
CA LEU A 937 36.20 13.08 -30.48
C LEU A 937 36.78 14.31 -29.79
N ILE A 938 37.89 14.84 -30.32
CA ILE A 938 38.63 15.98 -29.74
C ILE A 938 38.58 17.16 -30.70
N ASP A 939 38.15 18.32 -30.22
CA ASP A 939 38.15 19.57 -30.98
C ASP A 939 39.52 20.25 -30.90
N PRO A 940 40.26 20.39 -32.02
CA PRO A 940 41.55 21.04 -32.04
C PRO A 940 41.50 22.57 -32.00
N THR A 941 40.32 23.19 -32.19
CA THR A 941 40.20 24.65 -32.35
C THR A 941 40.16 25.41 -31.03
N THR A 942 39.78 24.74 -29.96
CA THR A 942 39.51 25.33 -28.63
C THR A 942 40.76 25.47 -27.75
N THR A 943 41.81 24.69 -28.04
CA THR A 943 43.02 24.62 -27.22
C THR A 943 44.22 25.21 -27.95
N MET A 944 44.94 26.06 -27.23
CA MET A 944 46.17 26.72 -27.67
C MET A 944 47.34 26.20 -26.84
N VAL A 945 48.51 26.12 -27.46
CA VAL A 945 49.73 25.54 -26.90
C VAL A 945 50.82 26.59 -26.89
N ARG A 946 51.48 26.79 -25.75
CA ARG A 946 52.59 27.74 -25.63
C ARG A 946 53.91 27.05 -26.02
N ASP A 947 54.53 27.52 -27.09
CA ASP A 947 55.84 27.07 -27.54
C ASP A 947 56.95 27.72 -26.69
N LEU A 948 57.72 26.91 -25.96
CA LEU A 948 58.80 27.39 -25.10
C LEU A 948 60.10 27.67 -25.87
N GLY A 949 60.28 27.12 -27.08
CA GLY A 949 61.47 27.28 -27.90
C GLY A 949 61.46 28.58 -28.71
N ASN A 950 60.28 29.00 -29.17
CA ASN A 950 60.10 30.20 -30.00
C ASN A 950 59.49 31.37 -29.19
N ASN A 951 60.27 31.96 -28.29
CA ASN A 951 59.93 33.20 -27.58
C ASN A 951 58.58 33.19 -26.79
N SER A 952 58.13 32.00 -26.33
CA SER A 952 56.82 31.81 -25.66
C SER A 952 55.60 32.10 -26.55
N GLU A 953 55.71 31.94 -27.86
CA GLU A 953 54.61 32.11 -28.81
C GLU A 953 53.48 31.10 -28.56
N ILE A 954 52.23 31.54 -28.72
CA ILE A 954 51.04 30.73 -28.48
C ILE A 954 50.47 30.31 -29.82
N VAL A 955 50.53 29.02 -30.11
CA VAL A 955 50.10 28.43 -31.39
C VAL A 955 48.85 27.55 -31.22
N PRO A 956 48.01 27.41 -32.26
CA PRO A 956 46.89 26.46 -32.25
C PRO A 956 47.35 25.01 -32.09
N LEU A 957 46.51 24.14 -31.52
CA LEU A 957 46.82 22.73 -31.32
C LEU A 957 47.27 22.02 -32.61
N SER A 958 46.63 22.31 -33.74
CA SER A 958 46.98 21.72 -35.04
C SER A 958 48.39 22.10 -35.50
N THR A 959 48.79 23.36 -35.28
CA THR A 959 50.14 23.85 -35.56
C THR A 959 51.16 23.29 -34.57
N ALA A 960 50.79 23.14 -33.29
CA ALA A 960 51.64 22.55 -32.27
C ALA A 960 51.96 21.07 -32.53
N VAL A 961 50.97 20.31 -33.01
CA VAL A 961 51.17 18.92 -33.48
C VAL A 961 52.06 18.88 -34.72
N GLY A 962 51.82 19.76 -35.70
CA GLY A 962 52.63 19.84 -36.92
C GLY A 962 54.10 20.24 -36.68
N ASN A 963 54.35 21.08 -35.68
CA ASN A 963 55.69 21.50 -35.26
C ASN A 963 56.37 20.50 -34.30
N GLY A 964 55.68 19.43 -33.89
CA GLY A 964 56.23 18.42 -32.97
C GLY A 964 56.33 18.85 -31.51
N LEU A 965 55.65 19.93 -31.10
CA LEU A 965 55.56 20.36 -29.69
C LEU A 965 54.72 19.40 -28.85
N ILE A 966 53.70 18.79 -29.48
CA ILE A 966 52.93 17.69 -28.92
C ILE A 966 53.08 16.50 -29.85
N ASP A 967 53.57 15.39 -29.31
CA ASP A 967 53.64 14.13 -30.02
C ASP A 967 52.23 13.53 -30.10
N SER A 968 51.62 13.59 -31.30
CA SER A 968 50.22 13.19 -31.49
C SER A 968 49.98 11.68 -31.39
N VAL A 969 51.05 10.87 -31.45
CA VAL A 969 50.99 9.41 -31.33
C VAL A 969 51.24 8.97 -29.90
N SER A 970 52.25 9.53 -29.23
CA SER A 970 52.51 9.20 -27.82
C SER A 970 51.69 10.01 -26.82
N GLY A 971 51.00 11.07 -27.28
CA GLY A 971 50.15 11.92 -26.44
C GLY A 971 50.92 12.65 -25.34
N LEU A 972 52.17 13.01 -25.60
CA LEU A 972 53.06 13.69 -24.64
C LEU A 972 53.48 15.06 -25.18
N TYR A 973 53.73 15.98 -24.24
CA TYR A 973 54.25 17.31 -24.54
C TYR A 973 55.78 17.30 -24.51
N ASN A 974 56.40 17.83 -25.57
CA ASN A 974 57.85 17.94 -25.68
C ASN A 974 58.33 19.25 -25.05
N VAL A 975 59.07 19.16 -23.94
CA VAL A 975 59.72 20.32 -23.32
C VAL A 975 61.12 20.45 -23.93
N GLU A 976 61.43 21.54 -24.63
CA GLU A 976 62.79 21.76 -25.11
C GLU A 976 63.73 22.14 -23.95
N GLY A 977 64.89 21.47 -23.88
CA GLY A 977 65.96 21.70 -22.89
C GLY A 977 66.21 20.54 -21.92
N GLU A 978 65.23 19.69 -21.68
CA GLU A 978 65.37 18.43 -20.95
C GLU A 978 64.93 17.29 -21.88
N HIS A 979 65.63 16.16 -21.95
CA HIS A 979 65.18 14.96 -22.68
C HIS A 979 63.92 14.31 -22.05
N ALA A 980 63.10 15.08 -21.33
CA ALA A 980 61.95 14.64 -20.57
C ALA A 980 60.66 15.08 -21.28
N LYS A 981 59.96 14.10 -21.87
CA LYS A 981 58.57 14.28 -22.30
C LYS A 981 57.68 14.34 -21.06
N ILE A 982 56.79 15.33 -20.99
CA ILE A 982 55.81 15.44 -19.89
C ILE A 982 54.42 15.04 -20.37
N ASP A 983 53.62 14.48 -19.48
CA ASP A 983 52.22 14.18 -19.76
C ASP A 983 51.38 15.47 -19.93
N LEU A 984 50.28 15.37 -20.67
CA LEU A 984 49.42 16.52 -20.99
C LEU A 984 48.73 17.10 -19.75
N THR A 985 48.50 16.29 -18.71
CA THR A 985 47.99 16.74 -17.41
C THR A 985 48.97 17.68 -16.69
N LYS A 986 50.26 17.32 -16.63
CA LYS A 986 51.32 18.16 -16.08
C LYS A 986 51.59 19.38 -16.97
N ALA A 987 51.48 19.24 -18.29
CA ALA A 987 51.60 20.38 -19.21
C ALA A 987 50.49 21.41 -18.97
N ARG A 988 49.27 20.96 -18.67
CA ARG A 988 48.15 21.82 -18.26
C ARG A 988 48.42 22.50 -16.91
N ASP A 989 48.83 21.75 -15.88
CA ASP A 989 49.09 22.31 -14.54
C ASP A 989 50.21 23.35 -14.55
N ARG A 990 51.18 23.20 -15.47
CA ARG A 990 52.27 24.17 -15.72
C ARG A 990 51.83 25.35 -16.60
N GLY A 991 50.60 25.37 -17.09
CA GLY A 991 50.04 26.45 -17.91
C GLY A 991 50.53 26.49 -19.35
N TYR A 992 50.99 25.37 -19.92
CA TYR A 992 51.42 25.27 -21.32
C TYR A 992 50.25 25.03 -22.29
N LEU A 993 49.12 24.53 -21.78
CA LEU A 993 47.86 24.39 -22.51
C LEU A 993 46.88 25.46 -22.02
N MET A 994 46.30 26.24 -22.93
CA MET A 994 45.39 27.35 -22.62
C MET A 994 44.15 27.32 -23.51
N LEU A 995 43.03 27.89 -23.04
CA LEU A 995 41.83 28.07 -23.86
C LEU A 995 42.05 29.20 -24.88
N ALA A 996 41.51 29.06 -26.08
CA ALA A 996 41.57 30.09 -27.11
C ALA A 996 40.99 31.45 -26.62
N GLU A 997 39.95 31.44 -25.79
CA GLU A 997 39.33 32.63 -25.18
C GLU A 997 40.27 33.37 -24.23
N GLN A 998 41.14 32.65 -23.51
CA GLN A 998 42.13 33.26 -22.61
C GLN A 998 43.18 34.07 -23.38
N ARG A 999 43.47 33.73 -24.65
CA ARG A 999 44.33 34.56 -25.50
C ARG A 999 43.68 35.90 -25.81
N GLN A 1000 42.38 35.95 -26.11
CA GLN A 1000 41.67 37.21 -26.37
C GLN A 1000 41.78 38.14 -25.17
N ALA A 1001 41.51 37.61 -23.96
CA ALA A 1001 41.63 38.37 -22.72
C ALA A 1001 43.08 38.77 -22.39
N VAL A 1002 44.06 37.90 -22.67
CA VAL A 1002 45.49 38.20 -22.47
C VAL A 1002 45.99 39.22 -23.48
N VAL A 1003 45.61 39.12 -24.76
CA VAL A 1003 45.94 40.09 -25.82
C VAL A 1003 45.24 41.43 -25.58
N GLU A 1004 43.97 41.45 -25.18
CA GLU A 1004 43.27 42.68 -24.78
C GLU A 1004 43.91 43.32 -23.54
N LYS A 1005 44.35 42.52 -22.56
CA LYS A 1005 45.03 43.01 -21.37
C LYS A 1005 46.45 43.51 -21.67
N PHE A 1006 47.19 42.86 -22.57
CA PHE A 1006 48.48 43.35 -23.05
C PHE A 1006 48.34 44.61 -23.92
N ALA A 1007 47.31 44.68 -24.78
CA ALA A 1007 46.99 45.89 -25.57
C ALA A 1007 46.60 47.06 -24.66
N LEU A 1008 45.81 46.83 -23.61
CA LEU A 1008 45.50 47.83 -22.57
C LEU A 1008 46.77 48.28 -21.82
N CYS A 1009 47.71 47.36 -21.53
CA CYS A 1009 48.97 47.71 -20.90
C CYS A 1009 49.93 48.49 -21.83
N GLU A 1010 49.96 48.19 -23.14
CA GLU A 1010 50.73 48.97 -24.12
C GLU A 1010 50.14 50.37 -24.36
N ASP A 1011 48.81 50.51 -24.36
CA ASP A 1011 48.12 51.81 -24.40
C ASP A 1011 48.40 52.67 -23.14
N HIS A 1012 48.70 52.03 -22.01
CA HIS A 1012 49.12 52.71 -20.77
C HIS A 1012 50.62 53.04 -20.72
N LEU A 1013 51.45 52.37 -21.53
CA LEU A 1013 52.89 52.65 -21.65
C LEU A 1013 53.22 53.65 -22.77
N SER A 1014 52.28 53.91 -23.67
CA SER A 1014 52.41 54.83 -24.81
C SER A 1014 51.74 56.21 -24.60
N LYS A 1015 51.25 56.50 -23.38
CA LYS A 1015 50.71 57.81 -22.98
C LYS A 1015 51.59 58.54 -21.96
#